data_AF-A0A9P8BDX4-F1
#
_entry.id   AF-A0A9P8BDX4-F1
#
_cell.length_a   1.000
_cell.length_b   1.000
_cell.length_c   1.000
_cell.angle_alpha   90.00
_cell.angle_beta   90.00
_cell.angle_gamma   90.00
#
_symmetry.space_group_name_H-M   'P 1'
#
loop_
_entity.id
_entity.type
_entity.pdbx_description
1 polymer ?
#
loop_
_entity_poly.entity_id
_entity_poly.type
_entity_poly.pdbx_seq_one_letter_code
_entity_poly.pdbx_strand_id
1 'polypeptide(L)'
;MPVGLGTNTLCVVNSGLLFTVPEEIIIQILLHLSTVDISRASQTCRDLFDIVTNSALLRYHMELEICGLAHVGDGRKELTTDERLTLLKDRQYRWKNMDWRREDNRSLSEGCPTYEIYGGVFAQLFEAMVFDDEKKESRWTTKLKVHYLPSAARNLDEIMTIEHEDLRAGAVHELSIDPDQDLVVLLEYARSSEDQVGNRSLQLVIHLRTLSTSSPHPAAVEPEITPRYFKSVSQIGRVIPIIVGDMLAILYNQVDGVSPSTIVVWRWTTSETLMMVQTPTPALSFNFLSDDTIVVPCTSQFPEWSANLYIYQIPTGGIDLNTLPILVYQLPALNNNTISGINVVCRSHPLPNPRAYKPPNSIPATVPAASEEDAPDPDNEVHDHRPAADPLATFHTPAFQTDATDRLVTFSFIFNVHHLYEQGSNEQDPQAFISWQASYVLVTHVSSLLADVRLYEPSSPQSPVPHIIKWEDWSKRTRWLVDRCRRNWYSHTYGHRFIRPTLMAADNPGESFSPQILDFNPWTIRTESASRAERKVGTGNVVELEMQGAWYSILHSADLPKSVSACSSGTSDLGRARGRGRPATESLTFPAFNLAWFTTVKLVTEPSTISGAVFVEPVTTSLPYLEVTNGDTLRDFQGLMICEEQVVNVKAFGPDLEMNVFSV
;
A
#
# COMPACT_ATOMS: atom_id res chain seq x y z
N MET A 1 42.75 -57.39 -43.00
CA MET A 1 41.38 -57.89 -42.70
C MET A 1 41.50 -58.96 -41.61
N PRO A 2 40.55 -59.11 -40.67
CA PRO A 2 39.97 -58.05 -39.80
C PRO A 2 39.69 -58.52 -38.33
N VAL A 3 39.16 -57.57 -37.52
CA VAL A 3 38.33 -57.69 -36.28
C VAL A 3 39.06 -58.03 -34.95
N GLY A 4 38.87 -57.33 -33.82
CA GLY A 4 37.74 -56.50 -33.41
C GLY A 4 38.06 -55.43 -32.36
N LEU A 5 37.28 -54.35 -32.49
CA LEU A 5 37.16 -53.22 -31.59
C LEU A 5 36.59 -53.65 -30.23
N GLY A 6 37.38 -53.46 -29.18
CA GLY A 6 36.85 -53.28 -27.83
C GLY A 6 36.37 -51.84 -27.71
N THR A 7 35.06 -51.67 -27.59
CA THR A 7 34.37 -50.40 -27.37
C THR A 7 34.97 -49.66 -26.17
N ASN A 8 35.58 -48.50 -26.42
CA ASN A 8 35.83 -47.50 -25.40
C ASN A 8 34.47 -47.03 -24.86
N THR A 9 34.13 -47.50 -23.66
CA THR A 9 33.11 -46.85 -22.82
C THR A 9 33.67 -45.49 -22.42
N LEU A 10 33.41 -44.48 -23.24
CA LEU A 10 33.52 -43.08 -22.85
C LEU A 10 32.48 -42.86 -21.73
N CYS A 11 32.88 -43.07 -20.48
CA CYS A 11 32.19 -42.49 -19.34
C CYS A 11 32.34 -40.96 -19.45
N VAL A 12 31.44 -40.35 -20.20
CA VAL A 12 31.14 -38.93 -20.04
C VAL A 12 30.36 -38.82 -18.73
N VAL A 13 31.06 -38.64 -17.62
CA VAL A 13 30.44 -38.14 -16.39
C VAL A 13 31.35 -37.05 -15.86
N ASN A 14 31.19 -35.87 -16.44
CA ASN A 14 31.62 -34.63 -15.79
C ASN A 14 30.40 -33.74 -15.55
N SER A 15 29.28 -34.37 -15.18
CA SER A 15 28.16 -33.67 -14.55
C SER A 15 28.64 -33.31 -13.15
N GLY A 16 28.78 -32.01 -12.85
CA GLY A 16 29.21 -31.54 -11.55
C GLY A 16 28.37 -32.13 -10.41
N LEU A 17 28.93 -32.21 -9.20
CA LEU A 17 28.30 -32.84 -8.03
C LEU A 17 26.84 -32.40 -7.80
N LEU A 18 26.50 -31.16 -8.15
CA LEU A 18 25.14 -30.63 -8.08
C LEU A 18 24.12 -31.40 -8.94
N PHE A 19 24.52 -31.90 -10.11
CA PHE A 19 23.64 -32.66 -11.02
C PHE A 19 23.56 -34.15 -10.67
N THR A 20 24.11 -34.55 -9.53
CA THR A 20 23.93 -35.91 -8.98
C THR A 20 22.67 -36.04 -8.14
N VAL A 21 22.05 -34.92 -7.74
CA VAL A 21 20.73 -34.91 -7.10
C VAL A 21 19.61 -34.71 -8.13
N PRO A 22 18.37 -35.15 -7.83
CA PRO A 22 17.22 -34.93 -8.71
C PRO A 22 16.95 -33.44 -9.00
N GLU A 23 16.41 -33.14 -10.19
CA GLU A 23 16.10 -31.78 -10.63
C GLU A 23 15.19 -31.04 -9.65
N GLU A 24 14.24 -31.73 -9.03
CA GLU A 24 13.32 -31.18 -8.04
C GLU A 24 14.08 -30.62 -6.83
N ILE A 25 15.16 -31.28 -6.41
CA ILE A 25 16.00 -30.82 -5.30
C ILE A 25 16.81 -29.59 -5.72
N ILE A 26 17.31 -29.56 -6.95
CA ILE A 26 18.01 -28.38 -7.49
C ILE A 26 17.05 -27.18 -7.53
N ILE A 27 15.81 -27.39 -7.98
CA ILE A 27 14.77 -26.36 -7.96
C ILE A 27 14.53 -25.85 -6.54
N GLN A 28 14.37 -26.74 -5.55
CA GLN A 28 14.20 -26.33 -4.14
C GLN A 28 15.40 -25.54 -3.62
N ILE A 29 16.63 -25.92 -3.98
CA ILE A 29 17.83 -25.17 -3.62
C ILE A 29 17.79 -23.76 -4.25
N LEU A 30 17.44 -23.66 -5.53
CA LEU A 30 17.37 -22.39 -6.24
C LEU A 30 16.25 -21.47 -5.72
N LEU A 31 15.15 -22.01 -5.20
CA LEU A 31 14.06 -21.23 -4.58
C LEU A 31 14.46 -20.51 -3.29
N HIS A 32 15.63 -20.80 -2.72
CA HIS A 32 16.19 -20.07 -1.58
C HIS A 32 17.06 -18.88 -2.01
N LEU A 33 17.27 -18.69 -3.31
CA LEU A 33 18.09 -17.61 -3.86
C LEU A 33 17.22 -16.44 -4.33
N SER A 34 17.80 -15.24 -4.35
CA SER A 34 17.15 -14.07 -4.97
C SER A 34 17.02 -14.27 -6.49
N THR A 35 16.09 -13.56 -7.11
CA THR A 35 15.93 -13.53 -8.57
C THR A 35 17.25 -13.19 -9.29
N VAL A 36 18.05 -12.30 -8.72
CA VAL A 36 19.39 -11.95 -9.24
C VAL A 36 20.32 -13.16 -9.20
N ASP A 37 20.33 -13.90 -8.10
CA ASP A 37 21.24 -15.03 -7.90
C ASP A 37 20.81 -16.27 -8.69
N ILE A 38 19.50 -16.50 -8.84
CA ILE A 38 18.97 -17.52 -9.77
C ILE A 38 19.40 -17.18 -11.20
N SER A 39 19.28 -15.91 -11.60
CA SER A 39 19.71 -15.44 -12.92
C SER A 39 21.23 -15.59 -13.13
N ARG A 40 22.04 -15.39 -12.10
CA ARG A 40 23.49 -15.62 -12.15
C ARG A 40 23.81 -17.12 -12.24
N ALA A 41 23.12 -17.94 -11.45
CA ALA A 41 23.29 -19.39 -11.47
C ALA A 41 22.98 -19.97 -12.85
N SER A 42 21.92 -19.51 -13.50
CA SER A 42 21.53 -19.94 -14.86
C SER A 42 22.59 -19.60 -15.92
N GLN A 43 23.47 -18.63 -15.70
CA GLN A 43 24.56 -18.29 -16.61
C GLN A 43 25.81 -19.16 -16.44
N THR A 44 25.91 -19.91 -15.35
CA THR A 44 27.12 -20.69 -15.06
C THR A 44 27.26 -21.93 -15.94
N CYS A 45 26.15 -22.54 -16.35
CA CYS A 45 26.14 -23.72 -17.22
C CYS A 45 24.77 -23.92 -17.90
N ARG A 46 24.75 -24.74 -18.96
CA ARG A 46 23.54 -25.04 -19.73
C ARG A 46 22.49 -25.81 -18.92
N ASP A 47 22.92 -26.73 -18.07
CA ASP A 47 21.99 -27.54 -17.28
C ASP A 47 21.20 -26.66 -16.29
N LEU A 48 21.86 -25.73 -15.58
CA LEU A 48 21.16 -24.76 -14.72
C LEU A 48 20.32 -23.78 -15.53
N PHE A 49 20.80 -23.36 -16.71
CA PHE A 49 19.99 -22.56 -17.62
C PHE A 49 18.69 -23.25 -18.01
N ASP A 50 18.77 -24.53 -18.38
CA ASP A 50 17.61 -25.33 -18.80
C ASP A 50 16.65 -25.57 -17.62
N ILE A 51 17.16 -25.87 -16.42
CA ILE A 51 16.33 -26.03 -15.21
C ILE A 51 15.57 -24.74 -14.90
N VAL A 52 16.25 -23.60 -14.85
CA VAL A 52 15.62 -22.29 -14.56
C VAL A 52 14.61 -21.91 -15.64
N THR A 53 14.93 -22.16 -16.92
CA THR A 53 14.06 -21.78 -18.04
C THR A 53 12.81 -22.66 -18.12
N ASN A 54 12.93 -23.97 -17.84
CA ASN A 54 11.82 -24.91 -18.00
C ASN A 54 10.97 -25.05 -16.74
N SER A 55 11.50 -24.74 -15.55
CA SER A 55 10.75 -24.80 -14.30
C SER A 55 9.73 -23.66 -14.18
N ALA A 56 8.44 -23.99 -14.25
CA ALA A 56 7.36 -23.05 -13.97
C ALA A 56 7.45 -22.45 -12.57
N LEU A 57 7.91 -23.23 -11.59
CA LEU A 57 8.05 -22.82 -10.19
C LEU A 57 9.14 -21.77 -10.01
N LEU A 58 10.32 -21.95 -10.62
CA LEU A 58 11.37 -20.94 -10.59
C LEU A 58 10.93 -19.68 -11.32
N ARG A 59 10.36 -19.81 -12.53
CA ARG A 59 9.84 -18.66 -13.29
C ARG A 59 8.79 -17.88 -12.52
N TYR A 60 7.85 -18.58 -11.87
CA TYR A 60 6.82 -17.96 -11.03
C TYR A 60 7.43 -17.24 -9.81
N HIS A 61 8.36 -17.88 -9.11
CA HIS A 61 9.06 -17.27 -7.98
C HIS A 61 9.79 -15.99 -8.37
N MET A 62 10.52 -16.02 -9.49
CA MET A 62 11.26 -14.86 -9.95
C MET A 62 10.34 -13.73 -10.45
N GLU A 63 9.25 -14.07 -11.13
CA GLU A 63 8.27 -13.08 -11.61
C GLU A 63 7.55 -12.38 -10.45
N LEU A 64 7.29 -13.08 -9.34
CA LEU A 64 6.74 -12.48 -8.12
C LEU A 64 7.66 -11.38 -7.58
N GLU A 65 8.95 -11.67 -7.41
CA GLU A 65 9.93 -10.69 -6.93
C GLU A 65 10.07 -9.50 -7.89
N ILE A 66 10.12 -9.76 -9.21
CA ILE A 66 10.14 -8.71 -10.24
C ILE A 66 8.92 -7.80 -10.12
N CYS A 67 7.75 -8.34 -9.83
CA CYS A 67 6.52 -7.59 -9.70
C CYS A 67 6.33 -6.93 -8.33
N GLY A 68 7.22 -7.15 -7.35
CA GLY A 68 7.03 -6.70 -5.97
C GLY A 68 5.87 -7.41 -5.27
N LEU A 69 5.69 -8.70 -5.56
CA LEU A 69 4.60 -9.52 -5.06
C LEU A 69 5.16 -10.70 -4.25
N ALA A 70 4.35 -11.21 -3.33
CA ALA A 70 4.61 -12.40 -2.53
C ALA A 70 3.56 -13.47 -2.85
N HIS A 71 3.96 -14.74 -2.78
CA HIS A 71 3.03 -15.86 -2.88
C HIS A 71 2.15 -15.94 -1.62
N VAL A 72 0.83 -16.14 -1.79
CA VAL A 72 -0.12 -16.20 -0.66
C VAL A 72 -0.88 -17.52 -0.68
N GLY A 73 -0.33 -18.50 0.04
CA GLY A 73 -0.97 -19.78 0.33
C GLY A 73 -1.44 -20.60 -0.88
N ASP A 74 -2.09 -21.73 -0.57
CA ASP A 74 -2.70 -22.62 -1.56
C ASP A 74 -4.21 -22.37 -1.70
N GLY A 75 -4.71 -21.19 -1.34
CA GLY A 75 -6.16 -20.93 -1.18
C GLY A 75 -7.00 -21.14 -2.43
N ARG A 76 -6.36 -21.09 -3.61
CA ARG A 76 -6.84 -21.74 -4.82
C ARG A 76 -6.04 -23.02 -5.06
N LYS A 77 -6.42 -24.10 -4.37
CA LYS A 77 -5.82 -25.44 -4.56
C LYS A 77 -5.94 -25.93 -6.01
N GLU A 78 -6.80 -25.28 -6.79
CA GLU A 78 -7.11 -25.58 -8.18
C GLU A 78 -6.13 -24.96 -9.19
N LEU A 79 -5.40 -23.89 -8.83
CA LEU A 79 -4.50 -23.24 -9.78
C LEU A 79 -3.10 -23.88 -9.77
N THR A 80 -2.71 -24.40 -10.92
CA THR A 80 -1.34 -24.80 -11.23
C THR A 80 -0.38 -23.61 -11.24
N THR A 81 0.92 -23.87 -11.09
CA THR A 81 1.95 -22.82 -11.13
C THR A 81 1.97 -22.06 -12.46
N ASP A 82 1.72 -22.73 -13.59
CA ASP A 82 1.65 -22.06 -14.90
C ASP A 82 0.42 -21.15 -15.02
N GLU A 83 -0.72 -21.53 -14.46
CA GLU A 83 -1.91 -20.66 -14.39
C GLU A 83 -1.65 -19.44 -13.50
N ARG A 84 -1.00 -19.62 -12.34
CA ARG A 84 -0.59 -18.51 -11.47
C ARG A 84 0.36 -17.55 -12.19
N LEU A 85 1.33 -18.07 -12.92
CA LEU A 85 2.25 -17.25 -13.73
C LEU A 85 1.52 -16.52 -14.87
N THR A 86 0.51 -17.13 -15.48
CA THR A 86 -0.30 -16.51 -16.53
C THR A 86 -1.11 -15.33 -15.96
N LEU A 87 -1.77 -15.53 -14.81
CA LEU A 87 -2.51 -14.46 -14.11
C LEU A 87 -1.59 -13.30 -13.70
N LEU A 88 -0.39 -13.62 -13.21
CA LEU A 88 0.61 -12.65 -12.80
C LEU A 88 1.04 -11.74 -13.96
N LYS A 89 1.32 -12.34 -15.13
CA LYS A 89 1.71 -11.61 -16.34
C LYS A 89 0.59 -10.76 -16.91
N ASP A 90 -0.63 -11.30 -16.95
CA ASP A 90 -1.80 -10.53 -17.39
C ASP A 90 -2.03 -9.31 -16.48
N ARG A 91 -1.95 -9.49 -15.15
CA ARG A 91 -2.00 -8.39 -14.19
C ARG A 91 -0.94 -7.32 -14.46
N GLN A 92 0.30 -7.73 -14.70
CA GLN A 92 1.40 -6.79 -14.97
C GLN A 92 1.18 -6.00 -16.27
N TYR A 93 0.77 -6.70 -17.34
CA TYR A 93 0.42 -6.09 -18.61
C TYR A 93 -0.68 -5.04 -18.43
N ARG A 94 -1.74 -5.36 -17.67
CA ARG A 94 -2.87 -4.45 -17.48
C ARG A 94 -2.50 -3.22 -16.66
N TRP A 95 -1.74 -3.38 -15.57
CA TRP A 95 -1.22 -2.22 -14.83
C TRP A 95 -0.33 -1.33 -15.71
N LYS A 96 0.51 -1.92 -16.56
CA LYS A 96 1.40 -1.18 -17.45
C LYS A 96 0.64 -0.39 -18.52
N ASN A 97 -0.48 -0.91 -18.99
CA ASN A 97 -1.27 -0.33 -20.07
C ASN A 97 -2.54 0.39 -19.59
N MET A 98 -2.85 0.36 -18.28
CA MET A 98 -4.16 0.75 -17.72
C MET A 98 -5.33 0.11 -18.50
N ASP A 99 -5.18 -1.17 -18.82
CA ASP A 99 -6.19 -1.96 -19.53
C ASP A 99 -7.13 -2.61 -18.52
N TRP A 100 -8.17 -1.85 -18.15
CA TRP A 100 -9.14 -2.24 -17.14
C TRP A 100 -9.97 -3.43 -17.63
N ARG A 101 -10.00 -4.51 -16.84
CA ARG A 101 -10.91 -5.63 -17.07
C ARG A 101 -12.37 -5.23 -16.89
N ARG A 102 -12.62 -4.34 -15.92
CA ARG A 102 -13.96 -4.00 -15.48
C ARG A 102 -14.02 -2.58 -14.96
N GLU A 103 -15.17 -1.96 -15.20
CA GLU A 103 -15.56 -0.68 -14.65
C GLU A 103 -16.89 -0.87 -13.92
N ASP A 104 -16.92 -0.47 -12.65
CA ASP A 104 -18.10 -0.55 -11.80
C ASP A 104 -18.42 0.79 -11.18
N ASN A 105 -19.69 1.15 -11.16
CA ASN A 105 -20.15 2.38 -10.54
C ASN A 105 -21.12 2.09 -9.39
N ARG A 106 -20.92 2.77 -8.27
CA ARG A 106 -21.77 2.70 -7.09
C ARG A 106 -22.05 4.09 -6.54
N SER A 107 -23.32 4.40 -6.35
CA SER A 107 -23.73 5.55 -5.54
C SER A 107 -23.35 5.29 -4.08
N LEU A 108 -22.65 6.25 -3.49
CA LEU A 108 -22.35 6.26 -2.06
C LEU A 108 -23.50 6.92 -1.30
N SER A 109 -23.64 6.60 -0.02
CA SER A 109 -24.72 7.14 0.82
C SER A 109 -24.48 8.63 1.14
N GLU A 110 -25.55 9.43 1.21
CA GLU A 110 -25.51 10.86 1.52
C GLU A 110 -24.75 11.13 2.83
N GLY A 111 -23.98 12.24 2.86
CA GLY A 111 -23.34 12.71 4.08
C GLY A 111 -22.26 11.76 4.62
N CYS A 112 -21.21 11.51 3.83
CA CYS A 112 -20.07 10.65 4.17
C CYS A 112 -19.01 11.39 5.01
N PRO A 113 -19.02 11.38 6.36
CA PRO A 113 -17.95 12.01 7.14
C PRO A 113 -16.67 11.15 7.15
N THR A 114 -16.80 9.82 7.17
CA THR A 114 -15.70 8.90 7.49
C THR A 114 -15.79 7.63 6.65
N TYR A 115 -14.68 7.23 6.03
CA TYR A 115 -14.53 6.00 5.27
C TYR A 115 -13.12 5.44 5.44
N GLU A 116 -12.93 4.16 5.10
CA GLU A 116 -11.62 3.51 4.98
C GLU A 116 -11.62 2.62 3.73
N ILE A 117 -10.49 2.55 3.04
CA ILE A 117 -10.29 1.61 1.94
C ILE A 117 -9.02 0.79 2.17
N TYR A 118 -9.18 -0.52 2.33
CA TYR A 118 -8.07 -1.42 2.57
C TYR A 118 -8.40 -2.83 2.08
N GLY A 119 -7.41 -3.53 1.55
CA GLY A 119 -7.56 -4.94 1.13
C GLY A 119 -8.76 -5.17 0.21
N GLY A 120 -8.99 -4.32 -0.80
CA GLY A 120 -10.11 -4.48 -1.73
C GLY A 120 -11.50 -4.30 -1.09
N VAL A 121 -11.59 -3.65 0.07
CA VAL A 121 -12.84 -3.32 0.74
C VAL A 121 -12.90 -1.81 0.97
N PHE A 122 -14.05 -1.21 0.64
CA PHE A 122 -14.38 0.17 0.96
C PHE A 122 -15.47 0.19 2.03
N ALA A 123 -15.14 0.68 3.22
CA ALA A 123 -16.06 0.81 4.34
C ALA A 123 -16.43 2.27 4.58
N GLN A 124 -17.71 2.54 4.81
CA GLN A 124 -18.24 3.89 4.98
C GLN A 124 -19.12 3.96 6.23
N LEU A 125 -18.92 5.01 7.04
CA LEU A 125 -19.87 5.40 8.07
C LEU A 125 -20.78 6.52 7.56
N PHE A 126 -22.04 6.45 7.96
CA PHE A 126 -23.00 7.52 7.72
C PHE A 126 -24.01 7.55 8.87
N GLU A 127 -24.54 8.74 9.14
CA GLU A 127 -25.54 8.94 10.19
C GLU A 127 -26.93 8.68 9.64
N ALA A 128 -27.76 8.03 10.43
CA ALA A 128 -29.15 7.75 10.08
C ALA A 128 -30.06 7.86 11.30
N MET A 129 -31.30 8.25 11.05
CA MET A 129 -32.35 8.24 12.07
C MET A 129 -33.01 6.85 12.08
N VAL A 130 -33.01 6.19 13.23
CA VAL A 130 -33.68 4.89 13.45
C VAL A 130 -34.78 5.08 14.49
N PHE A 131 -35.96 4.50 14.22
CA PHE A 131 -37.07 4.49 15.15
C PHE A 131 -36.91 3.29 16.10
N ASP A 132 -36.80 3.57 17.40
CA ASP A 132 -36.78 2.56 18.46
C ASP A 132 -38.23 2.20 18.80
N ASP A 133 -38.71 1.04 18.33
CA ASP A 133 -40.09 0.58 18.54
C ASP A 133 -40.41 0.38 20.03
N GLU A 134 -39.43 -0.02 20.84
CA GLU A 134 -39.61 -0.27 22.27
C GLU A 134 -39.79 1.04 23.03
N LYS A 135 -38.99 2.05 22.71
CA LYS A 135 -39.05 3.38 23.36
C LYS A 135 -40.01 4.34 22.67
N LYS A 136 -40.51 4.00 21.48
CA LYS A 136 -41.33 4.85 20.61
C LYS A 136 -40.67 6.21 20.32
N GLU A 137 -39.35 6.20 20.14
CA GLU A 137 -38.55 7.42 19.93
C GLU A 137 -37.60 7.23 18.75
N SER A 138 -37.39 8.30 17.98
CA SER A 138 -36.34 8.33 16.96
C SER A 138 -35.00 8.67 17.60
N ARG A 139 -33.97 7.89 17.30
CA ARG A 139 -32.58 8.18 17.69
C ARG A 139 -31.68 8.30 16.46
N TRP A 140 -30.70 9.20 16.55
CA TRP A 140 -29.57 9.18 15.62
C TRP A 140 -28.68 7.99 15.94
N THR A 141 -28.25 7.27 14.91
CA THR A 141 -27.30 6.17 15.00
C THR A 141 -26.28 6.26 13.88
N THR A 142 -25.11 5.66 14.07
CA THR A 142 -24.14 5.46 13.00
C THR A 142 -24.39 4.10 12.35
N LYS A 143 -24.44 4.08 11.02
CA LYS A 143 -24.50 2.86 10.19
C LYS A 143 -23.16 2.61 9.52
N LEU A 144 -22.87 1.34 9.24
CA LEU A 144 -21.67 0.92 8.51
C LEU A 144 -22.09 0.24 7.20
N LYS A 145 -21.58 0.73 6.08
CA LYS A 145 -21.71 0.09 4.77
C LYS A 145 -20.36 -0.41 4.31
N VAL A 146 -20.30 -1.67 3.90
CA VAL A 146 -19.07 -2.34 3.50
C VAL A 146 -19.22 -2.82 2.06
N HIS A 147 -18.42 -2.26 1.16
CA HIS A 147 -18.37 -2.63 -0.25
C HIS A 147 -17.12 -3.46 -0.52
N TYR A 148 -17.29 -4.74 -0.85
CA TYR A 148 -16.21 -5.59 -1.34
C TYR A 148 -16.03 -5.32 -2.83
N LEU A 149 -14.83 -4.89 -3.23
CA LEU A 149 -14.53 -4.50 -4.60
C LEU A 149 -14.25 -5.73 -5.48
N PRO A 150 -14.50 -5.65 -6.79
CA PRO A 150 -14.27 -6.77 -7.71
C PRO A 150 -12.82 -7.22 -7.64
N SER A 151 -12.60 -8.53 -7.66
CA SER A 151 -11.27 -9.11 -7.61
C SER A 151 -11.24 -10.44 -8.31
N ALA A 152 -10.45 -10.51 -9.38
CA ALA A 152 -10.19 -11.74 -10.08
C ALA A 152 -9.51 -12.76 -9.18
N ALA A 153 -8.72 -12.32 -8.19
CA ALA A 153 -8.04 -13.17 -7.22
C ALA A 153 -8.96 -13.73 -6.12
N ARG A 154 -10.04 -13.02 -5.76
CA ARG A 154 -11.07 -13.50 -4.81
C ARG A 154 -12.27 -14.19 -5.44
N ASN A 155 -12.31 -14.25 -6.78
CA ASN A 155 -13.45 -14.75 -7.55
C ASN A 155 -14.72 -13.92 -7.31
N LEU A 156 -14.53 -12.59 -7.24
CA LEU A 156 -15.61 -11.63 -7.07
C LEU A 156 -15.81 -10.82 -8.34
N ASP A 157 -16.79 -11.28 -9.12
CA ASP A 157 -17.40 -10.63 -10.29
C ASP A 157 -17.70 -9.15 -10.06
N GLU A 158 -18.51 -8.89 -9.04
CA GLU A 158 -19.16 -7.60 -8.83
C GLU A 158 -19.01 -7.06 -7.43
N ILE A 159 -19.22 -5.74 -7.27
CA ILE A 159 -19.24 -5.13 -5.95
C ILE A 159 -20.35 -5.76 -5.12
N MET A 160 -19.97 -6.46 -4.05
CA MET A 160 -20.88 -6.95 -3.02
C MET A 160 -20.97 -5.92 -1.90
N THR A 161 -22.17 -5.67 -1.40
CA THR A 161 -22.40 -4.69 -0.32
C THR A 161 -23.07 -5.36 0.87
N ILE A 162 -22.52 -5.12 2.06
CA ILE A 162 -23.11 -5.47 3.35
C ILE A 162 -23.44 -4.17 4.08
N GLU A 163 -24.62 -4.09 4.69
CA GLU A 163 -25.07 -2.92 5.43
C GLU A 163 -25.45 -3.31 6.85
N HIS A 164 -24.88 -2.58 7.81
CA HIS A 164 -25.12 -2.74 9.24
C HIS A 164 -25.95 -1.55 9.72
N GLU A 165 -27.25 -1.79 9.88
CA GLU A 165 -28.29 -0.80 10.18
C GLU A 165 -28.21 -0.22 11.60
N ASP A 166 -27.66 -0.98 12.55
CA ASP A 166 -27.47 -0.53 13.92
C ASP A 166 -26.18 -1.09 14.50
N LEU A 167 -25.18 -0.22 14.63
CA LEU A 167 -23.92 -0.58 15.27
C LEU A 167 -24.08 -0.74 16.79
N ARG A 168 -25.22 -0.42 17.42
CA ARG A 168 -25.38 -0.42 18.89
C ARG A 168 -24.23 0.31 19.60
N ALA A 169 -23.66 1.30 18.92
CA ALA A 169 -22.64 2.22 19.37
C ALA A 169 -23.24 3.63 19.26
N GLY A 170 -22.77 4.55 20.10
CA GLY A 170 -23.12 5.97 20.00
C GLY A 170 -22.53 6.64 18.76
N ALA A 171 -22.07 7.88 18.92
CA ALA A 171 -21.44 8.62 17.83
C ALA A 171 -20.05 8.04 17.51
N VAL A 172 -19.96 7.24 16.45
CA VAL A 172 -18.69 6.73 15.93
C VAL A 172 -18.08 7.77 15.00
N HIS A 173 -16.83 8.14 15.25
CA HIS A 173 -16.16 9.22 14.53
C HIS A 173 -15.08 8.73 13.55
N GLU A 174 -14.42 7.63 13.86
CA GLU A 174 -13.30 7.08 13.08
C GLU A 174 -13.41 5.54 13.01
N LEU A 175 -12.88 4.96 11.95
CA LEU A 175 -12.85 3.51 11.75
C LEU A 175 -11.52 3.04 11.17
N SER A 176 -11.21 1.76 11.35
CA SER A 176 -10.16 1.05 10.61
C SER A 176 -10.64 -0.37 10.34
N ILE A 177 -10.24 -0.94 9.20
CA ILE A 177 -10.64 -2.29 8.79
C ILE A 177 -9.42 -3.16 8.53
N ASP A 178 -9.55 -4.44 8.84
CA ASP A 178 -8.67 -5.50 8.36
C ASP A 178 -9.55 -6.65 7.84
N PRO A 179 -9.91 -6.63 6.54
CA PRO A 179 -10.73 -7.66 5.94
C PRO A 179 -10.11 -9.06 6.01
N ASP A 180 -8.78 -9.16 6.04
CA ASP A 180 -8.07 -10.42 6.16
C ASP A 180 -8.21 -11.03 7.55
N GLN A 181 -8.74 -10.32 8.53
CA GLN A 181 -9.06 -10.88 9.85
C GLN A 181 -10.56 -10.81 10.14
N ASP A 182 -11.38 -10.43 9.15
CA ASP A 182 -12.78 -10.05 9.35
C ASP A 182 -12.94 -9.02 10.48
N LEU A 183 -12.04 -8.04 10.59
CA LEU A 183 -12.01 -7.07 11.71
C LEU A 183 -12.43 -5.67 11.25
N VAL A 184 -13.29 -5.03 12.04
CA VAL A 184 -13.53 -3.59 12.02
C VAL A 184 -13.33 -3.02 13.42
N VAL A 185 -12.56 -1.94 13.50
CA VAL A 185 -12.32 -1.17 14.71
C VAL A 185 -13.11 0.13 14.60
N LEU A 186 -14.00 0.39 15.55
CA LEU A 186 -14.84 1.60 15.57
C LEU A 186 -14.51 2.44 16.81
N LEU A 187 -14.33 3.76 16.62
CA LEU A 187 -13.98 4.68 17.71
C LEU A 187 -15.20 5.54 18.06
N GLU A 188 -15.75 5.32 19.25
CA GLU A 188 -16.93 6.00 19.77
C GLU A 188 -16.57 7.00 20.88
N TYR A 189 -17.18 8.19 20.88
CA TYR A 189 -17.20 9.07 22.05
C TYR A 189 -18.46 8.83 22.90
N ALA A 190 -18.36 7.90 23.85
CA ALA A 190 -19.43 7.51 24.75
C ALA A 190 -19.56 8.47 25.95
N ARG A 191 -20.73 8.55 26.57
CA ARG A 191 -20.93 9.28 27.83
C ARG A 191 -20.41 8.45 29.00
N SER A 192 -19.53 9.00 29.83
CA SER A 192 -19.08 8.34 31.05
C SER A 192 -20.23 8.18 32.05
N SER A 193 -20.20 7.13 32.89
CA SER A 193 -21.04 7.07 34.09
C SER A 193 -20.80 8.31 34.96
N GLU A 194 -21.82 8.77 35.70
CA GLU A 194 -21.69 9.93 36.58
C GLU A 194 -20.49 9.76 37.53
N ASP A 195 -19.51 10.66 37.42
CA ASP A 195 -18.49 10.81 38.45
C ASP A 195 -19.17 11.26 39.75
N GLN A 196 -18.55 10.97 40.90
CA GLN A 196 -19.01 11.35 42.25
C GLN A 196 -19.29 12.87 42.45
N VAL A 197 -18.96 13.70 41.44
CA VAL A 197 -19.10 15.17 41.42
C VAL A 197 -20.22 15.63 40.44
N GLY A 198 -20.95 14.70 39.80
CA GLY A 198 -22.05 15.01 38.87
C GLY A 198 -21.60 15.60 37.53
N ASN A 199 -20.32 15.51 37.18
CA ASN A 199 -19.80 15.98 35.89
C ASN A 199 -19.87 14.86 34.86
N ARG A 200 -20.49 15.12 33.71
CA ARG A 200 -20.60 14.16 32.60
C ARG A 200 -19.43 14.37 31.65
N SER A 201 -18.41 13.53 31.72
CA SER A 201 -17.33 13.54 30.73
C SER A 201 -17.66 12.60 29.58
N LEU A 202 -17.13 12.88 28.39
CA LEU A 202 -17.16 11.93 27.28
C LEU A 202 -15.87 11.09 27.34
N GLN A 203 -15.99 9.79 27.08
CA GLN A 203 -14.91 8.80 27.08
C GLN A 203 -14.79 8.16 25.70
N LEU A 204 -13.56 7.91 25.26
CA LEU A 204 -13.31 7.17 24.03
C LEU A 204 -13.47 5.66 24.32
N VAL A 205 -14.28 5.00 23.52
CA VAL A 205 -14.47 3.54 23.50
C VAL A 205 -14.04 3.01 22.14
N ILE A 206 -13.18 2.01 22.14
CA ILE A 206 -12.70 1.34 20.93
C ILE A 206 -13.43 0.00 20.84
N HIS A 207 -14.31 -0.16 19.86
CA HIS A 207 -15.04 -1.40 19.62
C HIS A 207 -14.26 -2.30 18.67
N LEU A 208 -14.10 -3.57 19.02
CA LEU A 208 -13.46 -4.62 18.22
C LEU A 208 -14.53 -5.59 17.70
N ARG A 209 -14.88 -5.50 16.42
CA ARG A 209 -16.02 -6.21 15.84
C ARG A 209 -15.67 -6.94 14.56
N THR A 210 -16.50 -7.92 14.21
CA THR A 210 -16.42 -8.58 12.92
C THR A 210 -16.86 -7.64 11.81
N LEU A 211 -16.13 -7.54 10.70
CA LEU A 211 -16.51 -6.71 9.54
C LEU A 211 -17.79 -7.25 8.86
N SER A 212 -17.91 -8.57 8.78
CA SER A 212 -19.02 -9.32 8.17
C SER A 212 -20.37 -9.16 8.86
N THR A 213 -20.39 -9.22 10.20
CA THR A 213 -21.64 -9.25 10.99
C THR A 213 -21.78 -8.13 12.01
N SER A 214 -20.75 -7.28 12.19
CA SER A 214 -20.69 -6.27 13.25
C SER A 214 -20.86 -6.79 14.69
N SER A 215 -20.69 -8.11 14.88
CA SER A 215 -20.68 -8.75 16.21
C SER A 215 -19.34 -8.55 16.93
N PRO A 216 -19.27 -8.71 18.27
CA PRO A 216 -18.00 -8.78 18.99
C PRO A 216 -16.99 -9.73 18.32
N HIS A 217 -15.77 -9.26 18.11
CA HIS A 217 -14.77 -10.05 17.39
C HIS A 217 -14.31 -11.26 18.23
N PRO A 218 -14.39 -12.52 17.74
CA PRO A 218 -14.16 -13.72 18.55
C PRO A 218 -12.72 -13.89 19.04
N ALA A 219 -11.75 -13.29 18.35
CA ALA A 219 -10.35 -13.30 18.78
C ALA A 219 -10.00 -12.22 19.82
N ALA A 220 -10.92 -11.29 20.13
CA ALA A 220 -10.71 -10.29 21.16
C ALA A 220 -11.19 -10.85 22.51
N VAL A 221 -10.30 -10.83 23.52
CA VAL A 221 -10.66 -11.21 24.90
C VAL A 221 -11.71 -10.25 25.46
N GLU A 222 -11.50 -8.96 25.24
CA GLU A 222 -12.47 -7.92 25.56
C GLU A 222 -12.95 -7.29 24.24
N PRO A 223 -14.27 -7.22 23.99
CA PRO A 223 -14.80 -6.64 22.74
C PRO A 223 -14.65 -5.12 22.67
N GLU A 224 -14.32 -4.49 23.80
CA GLU A 224 -14.13 -3.06 23.93
C GLU A 224 -12.83 -2.75 24.65
N ILE A 225 -12.07 -1.78 24.14
CA ILE A 225 -10.91 -1.20 24.82
C ILE A 225 -11.26 0.23 25.21
N THR A 226 -11.12 0.54 26.49
CA THR A 226 -11.31 1.89 27.01
C THR A 226 -9.98 2.48 27.48
N PRO A 227 -9.33 3.35 26.69
CA PRO A 227 -8.07 3.95 27.07
C PRO A 227 -8.22 4.77 28.35
N ARG A 228 -7.48 4.41 29.41
CA ARG A 228 -7.53 5.10 30.71
C ARG A 228 -6.63 6.33 30.81
N TYR A 229 -5.88 6.65 29.75
CA TYR A 229 -4.90 7.73 29.76
C TYR A 229 -5.55 9.12 29.67
N PHE A 230 -6.62 9.25 28.88
CA PHE A 230 -7.33 10.52 28.73
C PHE A 230 -8.38 10.66 29.82
N LYS A 231 -8.31 11.74 30.60
CA LYS A 231 -9.33 12.07 31.60
C LYS A 231 -10.63 12.56 30.96
N SER A 232 -10.56 13.07 29.73
CA SER A 232 -11.70 13.57 28.96
C SER A 232 -11.35 13.60 27.48
N VAL A 233 -12.27 13.21 26.60
CA VAL A 233 -12.11 13.38 25.14
C VAL A 233 -12.08 14.84 24.71
N SER A 234 -12.46 15.80 25.57
CA SER A 234 -12.35 17.23 25.27
C SER A 234 -10.90 17.69 25.03
N GLN A 235 -9.92 16.85 25.35
CA GLN A 235 -8.51 17.06 25.07
C GLN A 235 -8.08 16.48 23.72
N ILE A 236 -8.89 15.61 23.12
CA ILE A 236 -8.58 14.87 21.89
C ILE A 236 -9.09 15.65 20.68
N GLY A 237 -8.18 16.06 19.80
CA GLY A 237 -8.49 16.74 18.54
C GLY A 237 -8.76 15.75 17.40
N ARG A 238 -7.82 14.84 17.13
CA ARG A 238 -7.93 13.83 16.07
C ARG A 238 -7.39 12.49 16.56
N VAL A 239 -8.00 11.40 16.12
CA VAL A 239 -7.53 10.03 16.35
C VAL A 239 -7.27 9.35 15.00
N ILE A 240 -6.22 8.54 14.92
CA ILE A 240 -5.85 7.84 13.69
C ILE A 240 -5.56 6.37 14.05
N PRO A 241 -6.51 5.46 13.81
CA PRO A 241 -6.29 4.03 14.02
C PRO A 241 -5.57 3.37 12.82
N ILE A 242 -4.65 2.44 13.10
CA ILE A 242 -4.00 1.57 12.11
C ILE A 242 -3.91 0.16 12.70
N ILE A 243 -4.36 -0.84 11.94
CA ILE A 243 -4.31 -2.26 12.28
C ILE A 243 -3.13 -2.93 11.55
N VAL A 244 -2.30 -3.68 12.27
CA VAL A 244 -1.16 -4.44 11.72
C VAL A 244 -1.11 -5.80 12.40
N GLY A 245 -1.65 -6.83 11.75
CA GLY A 245 -1.76 -8.16 12.35
C GLY A 245 -2.57 -8.12 13.65
N ASP A 246 -2.01 -8.62 14.75
CA ASP A 246 -2.68 -8.56 16.06
C ASP A 246 -2.44 -7.27 16.84
N MET A 247 -1.83 -6.26 16.20
CA MET A 247 -1.62 -4.94 16.79
C MET A 247 -2.65 -3.92 16.30
N LEU A 248 -3.13 -3.10 17.22
CA LEU A 248 -3.87 -1.87 16.95
C LEU A 248 -3.04 -0.71 17.46
N ALA A 249 -2.67 0.21 16.59
CA ALA A 249 -2.01 1.45 16.96
C ALA A 249 -2.97 2.62 16.75
N ILE A 250 -3.02 3.54 17.71
CA ILE A 250 -3.79 4.77 17.58
C ILE A 250 -2.90 5.96 17.91
N LEU A 251 -2.87 6.93 17.01
CA LEU A 251 -2.30 8.24 17.27
C LEU A 251 -3.39 9.19 17.75
N TYR A 252 -3.11 9.89 18.84
CA TYR A 252 -3.96 10.86 19.51
C TYR A 252 -3.33 12.24 19.39
N ASN A 253 -4.05 13.15 18.74
CA ASN A 253 -3.70 14.56 18.70
C ASN A 253 -4.45 15.33 19.77
N GLN A 254 -3.78 16.33 20.32
CA GLN A 254 -4.40 17.27 21.24
C GLN A 254 -5.21 18.32 20.46
N VAL A 255 -6.28 18.84 21.07
CA VAL A 255 -7.15 19.87 20.45
C VAL A 255 -6.39 21.16 20.13
N ASP A 256 -5.33 21.49 20.87
CA ASP A 256 -4.57 22.71 20.67
C ASP A 256 -3.72 22.72 19.39
N GLY A 257 -3.52 21.57 18.75
CA GLY A 257 -2.72 21.40 17.53
C GLY A 257 -1.22 21.70 17.67
N VAL A 258 -0.75 22.07 18.87
CA VAL A 258 0.63 22.48 19.15
C VAL A 258 1.32 21.58 20.17
N SER A 259 0.55 20.85 20.96
CA SER A 259 1.08 19.87 21.90
C SER A 259 1.52 18.58 21.20
N PRO A 260 2.55 17.91 21.73
CA PRO A 260 2.90 16.54 21.38
C PRO A 260 1.69 15.61 21.21
N SER A 261 1.75 14.80 20.17
CA SER A 261 0.83 13.70 19.95
C SER A 261 1.23 12.51 20.82
N THR A 262 0.27 11.62 21.08
CA THR A 262 0.52 10.35 21.77
C THR A 262 0.21 9.20 20.83
N ILE A 263 1.09 8.23 20.70
CA ILE A 263 0.84 6.98 19.99
C ILE A 263 0.76 5.87 21.02
N VAL A 264 -0.29 5.06 20.97
CA VAL A 264 -0.42 3.88 21.81
C VAL A 264 -0.64 2.67 20.91
N VAL A 265 0.09 1.59 21.18
CA VAL A 265 0.00 0.33 20.46
C VAL A 265 -0.45 -0.74 21.43
N TRP A 266 -1.53 -1.43 21.09
CA TRP A 266 -2.05 -2.59 21.80
C TRP A 266 -1.88 -3.84 20.98
N ARG A 267 -1.77 -4.98 21.65
CA ARG A 267 -2.23 -6.24 21.10
C ARG A 267 -3.75 -6.29 21.28
N TRP A 268 -4.51 -6.09 20.22
CA TRP A 268 -5.96 -5.93 20.33
C TRP A 268 -6.67 -7.22 20.75
N THR A 269 -6.07 -8.39 20.45
CA THR A 269 -6.61 -9.69 20.85
C THR A 269 -6.61 -9.90 22.37
N THR A 270 -5.63 -9.35 23.09
CA THR A 270 -5.48 -9.51 24.55
C THR A 270 -5.71 -8.23 25.33
N SER A 271 -5.93 -7.11 24.65
CA SER A 271 -6.00 -5.75 25.22
C SER A 271 -4.71 -5.32 25.96
N GLU A 272 -3.59 -5.98 25.70
CA GLU A 272 -2.29 -5.65 26.30
C GLU A 272 -1.66 -4.45 25.60
N THR A 273 -1.31 -3.40 26.36
CA THR A 273 -0.54 -2.27 25.82
C THR A 273 0.91 -2.69 25.60
N LEU A 274 1.39 -2.62 24.35
CA LEU A 274 2.76 -2.95 23.97
C LEU A 274 3.69 -1.73 24.08
N MET A 275 3.21 -0.58 23.61
CA MET A 275 4.01 0.63 23.51
C MET A 275 3.15 1.87 23.75
N MET A 276 3.71 2.85 24.45
CA MET A 276 3.18 4.21 24.48
C MET A 276 4.30 5.21 24.26
N VAL A 277 4.08 6.13 23.32
CA VAL A 277 5.05 7.14 22.90
C VAL A 277 4.40 8.51 22.93
N GLN A 278 5.10 9.48 23.51
CA GLN A 278 4.81 10.89 23.28
C GLN A 278 5.76 11.41 22.21
N THR A 279 5.22 11.99 21.13
CA THR A 279 6.04 12.54 20.05
C THR A 279 6.78 13.80 20.53
N PRO A 280 7.88 14.21 19.91
CA PRO A 280 8.60 15.42 20.32
C PRO A 280 7.80 16.70 20.03
N THR A 281 7.04 16.72 18.94
CA THR A 281 6.16 17.82 18.52
C THR A 281 4.89 17.23 17.88
N PRO A 282 3.86 18.03 17.53
CA PRO A 282 2.64 17.52 16.91
C PRO A 282 2.93 16.66 15.66
N ALA A 283 2.14 15.60 15.50
CA ALA A 283 2.15 14.72 14.35
C ALA A 283 0.73 14.56 13.79
N LEU A 284 0.55 14.60 12.47
CA LEU A 284 -0.77 14.45 11.84
C LEU A 284 -1.05 13.04 11.34
N SER A 285 -0.07 12.14 11.42
CA SER A 285 -0.17 10.76 10.96
C SER A 285 1.05 9.98 11.45
N PHE A 286 0.97 8.67 11.32
CA PHE A 286 2.08 7.75 11.43
C PHE A 286 1.82 6.57 10.49
N ASN A 287 2.83 5.74 10.27
CA ASN A 287 2.65 4.50 9.51
C ASN A 287 3.66 3.44 9.97
N PHE A 288 3.33 2.16 9.75
CA PHE A 288 4.25 1.06 10.00
C PHE A 288 5.18 0.86 8.81
N LEU A 289 6.47 0.72 9.06
CA LEU A 289 7.47 0.34 8.07
C LEU A 289 7.62 -1.19 8.02
N SER A 290 7.67 -1.83 9.19
CA SER A 290 7.63 -3.29 9.41
C SER A 290 6.64 -3.60 10.53
N ASP A 291 6.52 -4.87 10.91
CA ASP A 291 5.74 -5.33 12.05
C ASP A 291 6.23 -4.79 13.42
N ASP A 292 7.44 -4.24 13.49
CA ASP A 292 8.01 -3.71 14.72
C ASP A 292 8.48 -2.25 14.61
N THR A 293 8.36 -1.61 13.45
CA THR A 293 8.95 -0.28 13.22
C THR A 293 7.91 0.71 12.72
N ILE A 294 7.80 1.86 13.38
CA ILE A 294 6.86 2.94 13.06
C ILE A 294 7.62 4.19 12.62
N VAL A 295 7.12 4.88 11.59
CA VAL A 295 7.55 6.23 11.20
C VAL A 295 6.50 7.28 11.58
N VAL A 296 6.96 8.39 12.15
CA VAL A 296 6.12 9.52 12.58
C VAL A 296 6.68 10.83 12.06
N PRO A 297 6.06 11.46 11.05
CA PRO A 297 6.38 12.82 10.65
C PRO A 297 5.91 13.80 11.73
N CYS A 298 6.84 14.55 12.32
CA CYS A 298 6.51 15.60 13.29
C CYS A 298 6.94 16.96 12.74
N THR A 299 6.12 17.98 13.01
CA THR A 299 6.39 19.37 12.63
C THR A 299 6.58 20.22 13.88
N SER A 300 7.54 21.14 13.85
CA SER A 300 7.74 22.13 14.93
C SER A 300 7.57 23.52 14.36
N GLN A 301 7.00 24.43 15.15
CA GLN A 301 6.96 25.87 14.84
C GLN A 301 7.98 26.69 15.65
N PHE A 302 8.68 26.06 16.61
CA PHE A 302 9.60 26.74 17.53
C PHE A 302 11.01 26.11 17.50
N PRO A 303 12.10 26.91 17.49
CA PRO A 303 12.11 28.37 17.30
C PRO A 303 11.71 28.83 15.90
N GLU A 304 11.70 27.90 14.94
CA GLU A 304 11.39 28.08 13.53
C GLU A 304 10.63 26.85 13.01
N TRP A 305 9.96 26.99 11.86
CA TRP A 305 9.31 25.88 11.20
C TRP A 305 10.33 24.81 10.79
N SER A 306 10.08 23.58 11.19
CA SER A 306 10.84 22.41 10.78
C SER A 306 9.96 21.18 10.69
N ALA A 307 10.42 20.19 9.94
CA ALA A 307 9.81 18.87 9.87
C ALA A 307 10.91 17.81 9.97
N ASN A 308 10.65 16.72 10.68
CA ASN A 308 11.54 15.58 10.76
C ASN A 308 10.73 14.29 10.78
N LEU A 309 11.34 13.18 10.35
CA LEU A 309 10.73 11.86 10.43
C LEU A 309 11.37 11.09 11.59
N TYR A 310 10.56 10.71 12.58
CA TYR A 310 11.00 9.97 13.75
C TYR A 310 10.69 8.48 13.56
N ILE A 311 11.68 7.62 13.82
CA ILE A 311 11.51 6.17 13.76
C ILE A 311 11.50 5.60 15.16
N TYR A 312 10.45 4.84 15.48
CA TYR A 312 10.29 4.13 16.74
C TYR A 312 10.29 2.63 16.48
N GLN A 313 10.80 1.86 17.44
CA GLN A 313 10.74 0.40 17.42
C GLN A 313 9.86 -0.08 18.57
N ILE A 314 8.93 -0.97 18.25
CA ILE A 314 8.05 -1.61 19.22
C ILE A 314 8.86 -2.67 19.97
N PRO A 315 8.88 -2.65 21.31
CA PRO A 315 9.65 -3.61 22.10
C PRO A 315 9.11 -5.03 21.93
N THR A 316 10.02 -6.01 21.87
CA THR A 316 9.68 -7.44 21.71
C THR A 316 9.26 -8.12 23.02
N GLY A 317 9.32 -7.43 24.16
CA GLY A 317 8.85 -7.94 25.45
C GLY A 317 8.77 -6.86 26.54
N GLY A 318 7.67 -6.86 27.28
CA GLY A 318 7.38 -5.86 28.31
C GLY A 318 6.76 -4.57 27.76
N ILE A 319 6.16 -3.79 28.65
CA ILE A 319 5.54 -2.50 28.32
C ILE A 319 6.63 -1.43 28.38
N ASP A 320 6.83 -0.69 27.30
CA ASP A 320 7.59 0.56 27.33
C ASP A 320 6.63 1.75 27.21
N LEU A 321 6.58 2.54 28.28
CA LEU A 321 5.69 3.69 28.41
C LEU A 321 6.37 5.01 28.00
N ASN A 322 7.65 4.99 27.62
CA ASN A 322 8.41 6.16 27.20
C ASN A 322 9.41 5.82 26.09
N THR A 323 8.97 5.06 25.07
CA THR A 323 9.86 4.66 23.97
C THR A 323 10.39 5.89 23.25
N LEU A 324 11.72 6.01 23.22
CA LEU A 324 12.42 7.06 22.49
C LEU A 324 12.61 6.65 21.02
N PRO A 325 12.67 7.62 20.09
CA PRO A 325 12.99 7.31 18.71
C PRO A 325 14.40 6.73 18.61
N ILE A 326 14.61 5.77 17.72
CA ILE A 326 15.93 5.20 17.43
C ILE A 326 16.66 6.02 16.35
N LEU A 327 15.90 6.56 15.39
CA LEU A 327 16.41 7.37 14.28
C LEU A 327 15.58 8.64 14.09
N VAL A 328 16.24 9.71 13.61
CA VAL A 328 15.58 10.92 13.10
C VAL A 328 16.13 11.23 11.71
N TYR A 329 15.26 11.24 10.71
CA TYR A 329 15.61 11.75 9.38
C TYR A 329 15.32 13.24 9.31
N GLN A 330 16.37 14.02 9.05
CA GLN A 330 16.23 15.45 8.79
C GLN A 330 15.67 15.69 7.41
N LEU A 331 14.76 16.65 7.32
CA LEU A 331 14.26 17.20 6.07
C LEU A 331 14.97 18.53 5.74
N PRO A 332 14.88 19.02 4.49
CA PRO A 332 15.51 20.28 4.12
C PRO A 332 15.03 21.46 4.97
N ALA A 333 15.92 22.44 5.17
CA ALA A 333 15.59 23.67 5.89
C ALA A 333 14.45 24.42 5.19
N LEU A 334 13.44 24.80 5.97
CA LEU A 334 12.25 25.52 5.50
C LEU A 334 12.51 27.03 5.48
N ASN A 335 11.91 27.74 4.52
CA ASN A 335 12.03 29.19 4.41
C ASN A 335 11.00 29.90 5.30
N ASN A 336 11.38 30.18 6.55
CA ASN A 336 10.54 30.83 7.55
C ASN A 336 10.06 32.24 7.19
N ASN A 337 10.68 32.89 6.20
CA ASN A 337 10.23 34.22 5.74
C ASN A 337 8.99 34.15 4.86
N THR A 338 8.70 32.98 4.29
CA THR A 338 7.65 32.81 3.29
C THR A 338 6.61 31.77 3.69
N ILE A 339 6.88 30.89 4.65
CA ILE A 339 5.89 29.92 5.15
C ILE A 339 5.26 30.36 6.48
N SER A 340 3.97 30.08 6.64
CA SER A 340 3.21 30.32 7.87
C SER A 340 2.65 29.05 8.50
N GLY A 341 2.82 27.89 7.86
CA GLY A 341 2.38 26.61 8.37
C GLY A 341 2.77 25.46 7.45
N ILE A 342 2.87 24.27 8.05
CA ILE A 342 3.22 23.02 7.39
C ILE A 342 2.45 21.87 8.01
N ASN A 343 1.82 21.06 7.16
CA ASN A 343 1.20 19.79 7.53
C ASN A 343 1.91 18.65 6.78
N VAL A 344 2.21 17.56 7.48
CA VAL A 344 2.85 16.38 6.90
C VAL A 344 2.04 15.13 7.22
N VAL A 345 1.62 14.41 6.18
CA VAL A 345 0.89 13.14 6.31
C VAL A 345 1.65 12.03 5.59
N CYS A 346 1.89 10.91 6.26
CA CYS A 346 2.53 9.73 5.67
C CYS A 346 1.52 8.63 5.33
N ARG A 347 1.80 7.87 4.27
CA ARG A 347 1.01 6.70 3.84
C ARG A 347 1.92 5.64 3.26
N SER A 348 1.60 4.38 3.55
CA SER A 348 2.23 3.20 2.95
C SER A 348 1.24 2.05 3.03
N HIS A 349 0.88 1.47 1.88
CA HIS A 349 0.06 0.26 1.79
C HIS A 349 0.70 -0.71 0.78
N PRO A 350 0.44 -2.03 0.88
CA PRO A 350 -0.24 -2.68 2.00
C PRO A 350 0.54 -2.48 3.31
N LEU A 351 -0.17 -2.52 4.43
CA LEU A 351 0.49 -2.50 5.74
C LEU A 351 1.25 -3.82 5.92
N PRO A 352 2.31 -3.87 6.74
CA PRO A 352 2.98 -5.13 7.06
C PRO A 352 1.92 -6.11 7.58
N ASN A 353 1.73 -7.25 6.90
CA ASN A 353 0.81 -8.26 7.36
C ASN A 353 1.59 -9.44 7.94
N PRO A 354 1.82 -9.51 9.27
CA PRO A 354 2.55 -10.61 9.90
C PRO A 354 1.76 -11.93 9.88
N ARG A 355 0.49 -11.93 9.44
CA ARG A 355 -0.37 -13.11 9.44
C ARG A 355 -1.23 -13.14 8.17
N ALA A 356 -0.79 -13.89 7.16
CA ALA A 356 -1.71 -14.37 6.13
C ALA A 356 -2.96 -14.95 6.82
N TYR A 357 -4.14 -14.49 6.44
CA TYR A 357 -5.43 -14.92 6.98
C TYR A 357 -5.44 -16.43 7.23
N LYS A 358 -5.60 -16.81 8.50
CA LYS A 358 -6.00 -18.16 8.87
C LYS A 358 -7.45 -18.05 9.29
N PRO A 359 -8.43 -18.50 8.47
CA PRO A 359 -9.81 -18.53 8.91
C PRO A 359 -9.86 -19.26 10.25
N PRO A 360 -10.68 -18.78 11.22
CA PRO A 360 -10.86 -19.50 12.45
C PRO A 360 -11.28 -20.93 12.09
N ASN A 361 -10.55 -21.93 12.61
CA ASN A 361 -11.05 -23.30 12.58
C ASN A 361 -12.47 -23.23 13.11
N SER A 362 -13.45 -23.59 12.28
CA SER A 362 -14.85 -23.69 12.69
C SER A 362 -14.87 -24.38 14.04
N ILE A 363 -15.27 -23.66 15.09
CA ILE A 363 -15.39 -24.23 16.42
C ILE A 363 -16.26 -25.47 16.25
N PRO A 364 -15.81 -26.68 16.62
CA PRO A 364 -16.67 -27.85 16.59
C PRO A 364 -17.90 -27.53 17.44
N ALA A 365 -19.07 -27.56 16.81
CA ALA A 365 -20.35 -27.40 17.48
C ALA A 365 -20.51 -28.51 18.53
N THR A 366 -19.95 -28.29 19.70
CA THR A 366 -20.06 -29.18 20.87
C THR A 366 -19.96 -28.31 22.11
N VAL A 367 -21.01 -27.55 22.36
CA VAL A 367 -21.37 -27.20 23.74
C VAL A 367 -22.09 -28.44 24.30
N PRO A 368 -21.64 -29.01 25.43
CA PRO A 368 -22.34 -30.13 26.05
C PRO A 368 -23.70 -29.64 26.57
N ALA A 369 -24.75 -30.37 26.22
CA ALA A 369 -26.12 -30.11 26.68
C ALA A 369 -26.16 -30.03 28.21
N ALA A 370 -26.54 -28.86 28.73
CA ALA A 370 -27.00 -28.73 30.10
C ALA A 370 -28.35 -29.46 30.23
N SER A 371 -28.51 -30.11 31.37
CA SER A 371 -29.61 -30.99 31.78
C SER A 371 -31.01 -30.44 31.49
N GLU A 372 -31.84 -31.31 30.91
CA GLU A 372 -33.31 -31.20 30.85
C GLU A 372 -33.89 -31.06 32.26
N GLU A 373 -34.46 -29.90 32.57
CA GLU A 373 -35.59 -29.76 33.50
C GLU A 373 -36.12 -28.32 33.34
N ASP A 374 -37.14 -28.17 32.50
CA ASP A 374 -38.22 -27.15 32.49
C ASP A 374 -38.71 -26.94 31.06
N ALA A 375 -39.77 -27.67 30.69
CA ALA A 375 -40.45 -27.50 29.40
C ALA A 375 -41.55 -26.42 29.52
N PRO A 376 -41.54 -25.37 28.68
CA PRO A 376 -42.72 -24.55 28.47
C PRO A 376 -43.45 -24.90 27.14
N ASP A 377 -44.77 -24.90 27.26
CA ASP A 377 -45.88 -24.76 26.29
C ASP A 377 -45.59 -24.85 24.75
N PRO A 378 -46.30 -25.72 23.98
CA PRO A 378 -46.03 -25.95 22.57
C PRO A 378 -46.56 -24.89 21.57
N ASP A 379 -46.98 -23.70 22.01
CA ASP A 379 -47.65 -22.70 21.14
C ASP A 379 -46.85 -21.40 20.87
N ASN A 380 -45.54 -21.39 21.10
CA ASN A 380 -44.69 -20.30 20.59
C ASN A 380 -44.02 -20.71 19.27
N GLU A 381 -44.47 -20.10 18.17
CA GLU A 381 -43.70 -20.04 16.92
C GLU A 381 -42.37 -19.34 17.18
N VAL A 382 -41.35 -20.12 17.55
CA VAL A 382 -39.97 -19.68 17.53
C VAL A 382 -39.60 -19.53 16.06
N HIS A 383 -39.43 -18.29 15.61
CA HIS A 383 -38.72 -18.01 14.37
C HIS A 383 -37.35 -18.70 14.43
N ASP A 384 -37.22 -19.76 13.64
CA ASP A 384 -35.98 -20.49 13.39
C ASP A 384 -34.98 -19.52 12.75
N HIS A 385 -34.25 -18.76 13.57
CA HIS A 385 -33.07 -18.02 13.16
C HIS A 385 -31.96 -19.04 12.89
N ARG A 386 -32.06 -19.74 11.76
CA ARG A 386 -30.88 -20.30 11.12
C ARG A 386 -29.86 -19.17 11.00
N PRO A 387 -28.60 -19.35 11.45
CA PRO A 387 -27.56 -18.39 11.14
C PRO A 387 -27.52 -18.24 9.62
N ALA A 388 -27.68 -17.01 9.13
CA ALA A 388 -27.50 -16.71 7.73
C ALA A 388 -26.15 -17.28 7.28
N ALA A 389 -26.11 -17.95 6.13
CA ALA A 389 -24.87 -18.44 5.57
C ALA A 389 -23.85 -17.30 5.54
N ASP A 390 -22.63 -17.55 6.03
CA ASP A 390 -21.56 -16.56 6.05
C ASP A 390 -21.33 -16.06 4.60
N PRO A 391 -21.65 -14.79 4.31
CA PRO A 391 -21.53 -14.26 2.96
C PRO A 391 -20.07 -14.19 2.48
N LEU A 392 -19.09 -14.30 3.40
CA LEU A 392 -17.67 -14.31 3.08
C LEU A 392 -17.10 -15.71 2.85
N ALA A 393 -17.84 -16.78 3.16
CA ALA A 393 -17.35 -18.16 3.05
C ALA A 393 -17.05 -18.59 1.59
N THR A 394 -17.45 -17.80 0.59
CA THR A 394 -17.18 -18.01 -0.83
C THR A 394 -15.91 -17.31 -1.33
N PHE A 395 -15.25 -16.48 -0.51
CA PHE A 395 -14.04 -15.78 -0.93
C PHE A 395 -12.81 -16.68 -0.88
N HIS A 396 -12.12 -16.79 -2.03
CA HIS A 396 -10.84 -17.47 -2.09
C HIS A 396 -9.70 -16.54 -1.67
N THR A 397 -8.73 -17.07 -0.93
CA THR A 397 -7.44 -16.38 -0.73
C THR A 397 -6.77 -16.18 -2.09
N PRO A 398 -6.26 -14.97 -2.40
CA PRO A 398 -5.57 -14.71 -3.65
C PRO A 398 -4.31 -15.59 -3.78
N ALA A 399 -3.88 -15.93 -4.99
CA ALA A 399 -2.70 -16.77 -5.21
C ALA A 399 -1.37 -16.02 -4.92
N PHE A 400 -1.40 -14.71 -5.00
CA PHE A 400 -0.30 -13.80 -4.71
C PHE A 400 -0.86 -12.45 -4.26
N GLN A 401 -0.08 -11.69 -3.51
CA GLN A 401 -0.41 -10.32 -3.10
C GLN A 401 0.82 -9.43 -3.18
N THR A 402 0.64 -8.13 -3.01
CA THR A 402 1.74 -7.17 -2.97
C THR A 402 2.64 -7.43 -1.76
N ASP A 403 3.96 -7.53 -1.99
CA ASP A 403 4.92 -7.77 -0.92
C ASP A 403 4.91 -6.57 0.02
N ALA A 404 4.40 -6.79 1.23
CA ALA A 404 4.33 -5.74 2.23
C ALA A 404 5.72 -5.30 2.70
N THR A 405 6.81 -6.02 2.43
CA THR A 405 8.16 -5.61 2.81
C THR A 405 8.88 -4.79 1.74
N ASP A 406 8.48 -4.93 0.47
CA ASP A 406 9.00 -4.16 -0.65
C ASP A 406 7.93 -3.23 -1.23
N ARG A 407 7.86 -2.03 -0.68
CA ARG A 407 6.85 -1.02 -1.05
C ARG A 407 7.34 0.40 -0.83
N LEU A 408 6.55 1.36 -1.28
CA LEU A 408 6.77 2.78 -1.03
C LEU A 408 6.20 3.24 0.30
N VAL A 409 6.81 4.30 0.83
CA VAL A 409 6.17 5.22 1.77
C VAL A 409 6.20 6.62 1.15
N THR A 410 5.07 7.32 1.24
CA THR A 410 4.94 8.70 0.77
C THR A 410 4.68 9.64 1.93
N PHE A 411 5.23 10.84 1.86
CA PHE A 411 5.03 11.93 2.81
C PHE A 411 4.47 13.12 2.04
N SER A 412 3.25 13.51 2.35
CA SER A 412 2.50 14.57 1.68
C SER A 412 2.59 15.83 2.51
N PHE A 413 3.18 16.86 1.93
CA PHE A 413 3.43 18.15 2.56
C PHE A 413 2.47 19.18 2.01
N ILE A 414 1.78 19.89 2.91
CA ILE A 414 0.94 21.04 2.58
C ILE A 414 1.53 22.23 3.32
N PHE A 415 2.00 23.22 2.57
CA PHE A 415 2.57 24.46 3.07
C PHE A 415 1.60 25.61 2.87
N ASN A 416 1.39 26.41 3.92
CA ASN A 416 0.79 27.73 3.78
C ASN A 416 1.92 28.72 3.48
N VAL A 417 1.88 29.35 2.31
CA VAL A 417 2.93 30.23 1.80
C VAL A 417 2.38 31.64 1.61
N HIS A 418 3.17 32.65 1.98
CA HIS A 418 2.87 34.06 1.82
C HIS A 418 4.01 34.76 1.06
N HIS A 419 3.65 35.78 0.28
CA HIS A 419 4.60 36.65 -0.39
C HIS A 419 4.29 38.11 -0.08
N LEU A 420 5.29 38.84 0.40
CA LEU A 420 5.20 40.28 0.68
C LEU A 420 5.43 41.06 -0.61
N TYR A 421 4.57 42.04 -0.89
CA TYR A 421 4.77 42.95 -2.00
C TYR A 421 5.67 44.10 -1.54
N GLU A 422 6.82 44.31 -2.19
CA GLU A 422 7.54 45.60 -2.07
C GLU A 422 6.84 46.60 -2.99
N GLN A 423 6.01 47.49 -2.44
CA GLN A 423 5.51 48.63 -3.24
C GLN A 423 6.52 49.77 -3.23
N GLY A 424 6.76 50.33 -4.42
CA GLY A 424 7.43 51.60 -4.59
C GLY A 424 6.63 52.74 -3.96
N SER A 425 7.23 53.40 -2.97
CA SER A 425 7.13 54.84 -2.68
C SER A 425 5.75 55.52 -2.63
N ASN A 426 4.67 54.91 -2.13
CA ASN A 426 3.48 55.66 -1.69
C ASN A 426 2.91 55.08 -0.40
N GLU A 427 2.85 55.94 0.62
CA GLU A 427 2.98 55.60 2.04
C GLU A 427 1.63 55.49 2.78
N GLN A 428 0.56 55.00 2.14
CA GLN A 428 -0.81 55.15 2.70
C GLN A 428 -1.72 53.91 2.67
N ASP A 429 -1.21 52.67 2.52
CA ASP A 429 -2.04 51.46 2.66
C ASP A 429 -1.25 50.34 3.38
N PRO A 430 -1.83 49.58 4.33
CA PRO A 430 -1.12 48.51 5.02
C PRO A 430 -0.74 47.37 4.06
N GLN A 431 0.44 46.79 4.28
CA GLN A 431 1.06 45.73 3.47
C GLN A 431 0.06 44.72 2.88
N ALA A 432 -0.12 44.74 1.56
CA ALA A 432 -0.87 43.69 0.87
C ALA A 432 0.00 42.43 0.75
N PHE A 433 -0.48 41.29 1.27
CA PHE A 433 0.15 39.98 1.12
C PHE A 433 -0.69 39.09 0.20
N ILE A 434 -0.02 38.25 -0.60
CA ILE A 434 -0.67 37.14 -1.32
C ILE A 434 -0.34 35.85 -0.58
N SER A 435 -1.35 35.02 -0.32
CA SER A 435 -1.21 33.72 0.33
C SER A 435 -1.74 32.58 -0.54
N TRP A 436 -1.02 31.47 -0.61
CA TRP A 436 -1.48 30.26 -1.30
C TRP A 436 -1.03 28.99 -0.56
N GLN A 437 -1.60 27.86 -0.97
CA GLN A 437 -1.16 26.55 -0.49
C GLN A 437 -0.27 25.88 -1.54
N ALA A 438 0.91 25.45 -1.13
CA ALA A 438 1.80 24.65 -1.96
C ALA A 438 1.79 23.20 -1.46
N SER A 439 1.55 22.24 -2.36
CA SER A 439 1.52 20.81 -2.01
C SER A 439 2.63 20.05 -2.71
N TYR A 440 3.29 19.17 -1.97
CA TYR A 440 4.38 18.34 -2.48
C TYR A 440 4.31 16.95 -1.88
N VAL A 441 4.90 15.98 -2.57
CA VAL A 441 5.05 14.60 -2.07
C VAL A 441 6.51 14.23 -2.10
N LEU A 442 7.00 13.73 -0.97
CA LEU A 442 8.26 13.03 -0.89
C LEU A 442 7.99 11.52 -0.94
N VAL A 443 8.63 10.83 -1.88
CA VAL A 443 8.50 9.39 -2.08
C VAL A 443 9.83 8.72 -1.76
N THR A 444 9.80 7.60 -1.05
CA THR A 444 10.96 6.70 -0.86
C THR A 444 10.50 5.26 -0.67
N HIS A 445 11.40 4.30 -0.84
CA HIS A 445 11.11 2.91 -0.51
C HIS A 445 11.21 2.67 0.99
N VAL A 446 10.32 1.86 1.54
CA VAL A 446 10.38 1.44 2.95
C VAL A 446 11.70 0.74 3.27
N SER A 447 12.19 -0.08 2.34
CA SER A 447 13.49 -0.75 2.44
C SER A 447 14.67 0.22 2.62
N SER A 448 14.58 1.44 2.10
CA SER A 448 15.63 2.46 2.28
C SER A 448 15.69 2.96 3.72
N LEU A 449 14.54 3.11 4.39
CA LEU A 449 14.50 3.52 5.80
C LEU A 449 14.88 2.35 6.72
N LEU A 450 14.36 1.16 6.44
CA LEU A 450 14.67 -0.04 7.22
C LEU A 450 16.15 -0.45 7.11
N ALA A 451 16.83 -0.14 6.01
CA ALA A 451 18.27 -0.39 5.89
C ALA A 451 19.07 0.32 6.99
N ASP A 452 18.73 1.58 7.29
CA ASP A 452 19.43 2.33 8.33
C ASP A 452 19.03 1.86 9.73
N VAL A 453 17.77 1.40 9.92
CA VAL A 453 17.32 0.75 11.16
C VAL A 453 18.14 -0.52 11.46
N ARG A 454 18.40 -1.35 10.44
CA ARG A 454 19.22 -2.57 10.61
C ARG A 454 20.68 -2.29 10.95
N LEU A 455 21.19 -1.13 10.54
CA LEU A 455 22.55 -0.69 10.82
C LEU A 455 22.68 0.07 12.14
N TYR A 456 21.56 0.38 12.80
CA TYR A 456 21.56 1.08 14.08
C TYR A 456 22.05 0.16 15.19
N GLU A 457 23.16 0.56 15.82
CA GLU A 457 23.65 -0.04 17.06
C GLU A 457 23.44 0.95 18.23
N PRO A 458 22.70 0.59 19.29
CA PRO A 458 22.47 1.48 20.41
C PRO A 458 23.79 1.78 21.13
N SER A 459 24.12 3.06 21.25
CA SER A 459 25.44 3.49 21.75
C SER A 459 25.57 3.36 23.27
N SER A 460 24.45 3.31 24.00
CA SER A 460 24.36 2.98 25.43
C SER A 460 22.89 2.78 25.86
N PRO A 461 22.57 1.76 26.68
CA PRO A 461 21.20 1.49 27.14
C PRO A 461 20.65 2.51 28.15
N GLN A 462 21.47 3.42 28.70
CA GLN A 462 21.07 4.27 29.83
C GLN A 462 20.55 5.67 29.45
N SER A 463 20.65 6.09 28.19
CA SER A 463 20.01 7.31 27.65
C SER A 463 20.22 7.38 26.13
N PRO A 464 19.39 6.72 25.32
CA PRO A 464 19.57 6.72 23.87
C PRO A 464 19.20 8.08 23.31
N VAL A 465 20.21 8.85 22.90
CA VAL A 465 20.00 9.96 21.97
C VAL A 465 19.72 9.33 20.60
N PRO A 466 18.65 9.72 19.90
CA PRO A 466 18.36 9.15 18.60
C PRO A 466 19.48 9.45 17.62
N HIS A 467 19.80 8.50 16.74
CA HIS A 467 20.79 8.73 15.69
C HIS A 467 20.17 9.58 14.58
N ILE A 468 20.85 10.68 14.23
CA ILE A 468 20.34 11.67 13.26
C ILE A 468 20.92 11.35 11.88
N ILE A 469 20.04 11.13 10.90
CA ILE A 469 20.39 10.95 9.50
C ILE A 469 20.13 12.28 8.79
N LYS A 470 21.21 12.91 8.31
CA LYS A 470 21.15 14.24 7.67
C LYS A 470 20.53 14.15 6.28
N TRP A 471 19.85 15.20 5.85
CA TRP A 471 19.16 15.24 4.55
C TRP A 471 20.08 14.85 3.38
N GLU A 472 21.34 15.27 3.38
CA GLU A 472 22.31 15.01 2.31
C GLU A 472 22.63 13.51 2.16
N ASP A 473 22.51 12.75 3.26
CA ASP A 473 22.85 11.33 3.31
C ASP A 473 21.74 10.46 2.72
N TRP A 474 20.47 10.84 2.88
CA TRP A 474 19.34 10.04 2.43
C TRP A 474 18.55 10.61 1.25
N SER A 475 18.69 11.89 0.91
CA SER A 475 18.01 12.57 -0.21
C SER A 475 18.16 11.87 -1.57
N LYS A 476 19.26 11.16 -1.80
CA LYS A 476 19.51 10.41 -3.04
C LYS A 476 18.56 9.23 -3.23
N ARG A 477 17.97 8.72 -2.14
CA ARG A 477 17.01 7.61 -2.11
C ARG A 477 15.55 8.10 -2.14
N THR A 478 15.32 9.37 -2.47
CA THR A 478 13.99 9.98 -2.46
C THR A 478 13.63 10.67 -3.77
N ARG A 479 12.34 10.98 -3.92
CA ARG A 479 11.79 11.80 -5.00
C ARG A 479 10.80 12.81 -4.45
N TRP A 480 11.07 14.09 -4.66
CA TRP A 480 10.09 15.15 -4.54
C TRP A 480 9.25 15.27 -5.81
N LEU A 481 7.94 15.36 -5.62
CA LEU A 481 6.95 15.56 -6.65
C LEU A 481 6.12 16.80 -6.32
N VAL A 482 5.87 17.65 -7.31
CA VAL A 482 4.85 18.68 -7.20
C VAL A 482 3.48 18.01 -7.16
N ASP A 483 2.65 18.44 -6.22
CA ASP A 483 1.26 18.02 -6.13
C ASP A 483 0.34 19.23 -6.18
N ARG A 484 -0.74 19.13 -6.94
CA ARG A 484 -1.74 20.19 -7.07
C ARG A 484 -3.14 19.72 -6.70
N CYS A 485 -3.28 18.49 -6.21
CA CYS A 485 -4.57 17.93 -5.86
C CYS A 485 -5.01 18.31 -4.45
N ARG A 486 -6.26 18.77 -4.29
CA ARG A 486 -6.92 18.81 -2.98
C ARG A 486 -7.36 17.40 -2.61
N ARG A 487 -6.63 16.76 -1.71
CA ARG A 487 -6.87 15.37 -1.30
C ARG A 487 -7.91 15.31 -0.18
N ASN A 488 -9.17 15.25 -0.55
CA ASN A 488 -10.24 14.94 0.40
C ASN A 488 -10.30 13.43 0.69
N TRP A 489 -9.71 12.61 -0.20
CA TRP A 489 -9.75 11.15 -0.10
C TRP A 489 -8.37 10.57 0.20
N TYR A 490 -8.29 9.45 0.94
CA TYR A 490 -7.05 8.92 1.52
C TYR A 490 -6.80 7.48 1.04
N SER A 491 -6.10 7.29 -0.09
CA SER A 491 -5.34 6.05 -0.40
C SER A 491 -4.61 6.18 -1.74
N HIS A 492 -3.55 6.99 -1.80
CA HIS A 492 -2.86 7.31 -3.06
C HIS A 492 -1.60 6.48 -3.30
N THR A 493 -1.29 5.52 -2.42
CA THR A 493 -0.05 4.74 -2.45
C THR A 493 -0.37 3.30 -2.15
N TYR A 494 0.03 2.40 -3.05
CA TYR A 494 -0.10 0.95 -2.84
C TYR A 494 1.06 0.21 -3.54
N GLY A 495 1.77 -0.64 -2.80
CA GLY A 495 3.00 -1.28 -3.26
C GLY A 495 4.03 -0.27 -3.73
N HIS A 496 4.50 -0.45 -4.96
CA HIS A 496 5.42 0.48 -5.62
C HIS A 496 4.76 1.66 -6.35
N ARG A 497 3.44 1.82 -6.24
CA ARG A 497 2.69 2.77 -7.06
C ARG A 497 2.16 3.93 -6.24
N PHE A 498 2.25 5.11 -6.83
CA PHE A 498 1.61 6.33 -6.37
C PHE A 498 0.68 6.86 -7.45
N ILE A 499 -0.56 7.20 -7.10
CA ILE A 499 -1.54 7.73 -8.04
C ILE A 499 -1.82 9.21 -7.77
N ARG A 500 -1.93 10.01 -8.83
CA ARG A 500 -2.35 11.41 -8.78
C ARG A 500 -3.06 11.81 -10.07
N PRO A 501 -3.82 12.92 -10.09
CA PRO A 501 -4.25 13.53 -11.34
C PRO A 501 -3.05 14.15 -12.09
N THR A 502 -3.14 14.24 -13.42
CA THR A 502 -2.21 15.04 -14.24
C THR A 502 -2.23 16.52 -13.83
N LEU A 503 -1.07 17.19 -13.89
CA LEU A 503 -0.95 18.61 -13.54
C LEU A 503 -1.77 19.49 -14.51
N MET A 504 -2.67 20.31 -13.96
CA MET A 504 -3.43 21.29 -14.74
C MET A 504 -2.53 22.38 -15.31
N ALA A 505 -2.77 22.78 -16.56
CA ALA A 505 -2.35 24.09 -17.05
C ALA A 505 -3.15 25.16 -16.27
N ALA A 506 -2.49 26.25 -15.86
CA ALA A 506 -3.05 27.21 -14.90
C ALA A 506 -4.26 28.02 -15.43
N ASP A 507 -4.58 27.90 -16.72
CA ASP A 507 -5.35 28.92 -17.43
C ASP A 507 -6.85 28.57 -17.66
N ASN A 508 -7.34 27.39 -17.25
CA ASN A 508 -8.74 26.99 -17.47
C ASN A 508 -9.36 26.19 -16.28
N PRO A 509 -10.01 26.86 -15.32
CA PRO A 509 -10.82 26.19 -14.29
C PRO A 509 -12.07 25.57 -14.93
N GLY A 510 -12.02 24.27 -15.25
CA GLY A 510 -13.09 23.51 -15.90
C GLY A 510 -12.61 22.38 -16.82
N GLU A 511 -11.31 22.28 -17.08
CA GLU A 511 -10.74 21.21 -17.90
C GLU A 511 -10.57 19.88 -17.16
N SER A 512 -10.74 18.82 -17.93
CA SER A 512 -10.66 17.43 -17.51
C SER A 512 -9.21 17.02 -17.23
N PHE A 513 -8.97 16.13 -16.27
CA PHE A 513 -7.64 15.60 -15.96
C PHE A 513 -7.59 14.09 -16.20
N SER A 514 -6.40 13.52 -16.34
CA SER A 514 -6.25 12.07 -16.46
C SER A 514 -5.62 11.47 -15.21
N PRO A 515 -5.98 10.23 -14.82
CA PRO A 515 -5.23 9.47 -13.84
C PRO A 515 -3.78 9.29 -14.30
N GLN A 516 -2.85 9.56 -13.40
CA GLN A 516 -1.43 9.32 -13.59
C GLN A 516 -0.92 8.41 -12.48
N ILE A 517 -0.41 7.25 -12.89
CA ILE A 517 0.24 6.27 -12.01
C ILE A 517 1.74 6.45 -12.16
N LEU A 518 2.42 6.62 -11.03
CA LEU A 518 3.87 6.64 -10.92
C LEU A 518 4.31 5.32 -10.28
N ASP A 519 4.93 4.44 -11.07
CA ASP A 519 5.42 3.14 -10.63
C ASP A 519 6.92 3.23 -10.33
N PHE A 520 7.28 3.09 -9.06
CA PHE A 520 8.65 3.12 -8.56
C PHE A 520 9.27 1.72 -8.46
N ASN A 521 8.67 0.68 -9.04
CA ASN A 521 9.22 -0.67 -8.97
C ASN A 521 10.63 -0.69 -9.62
N PRO A 522 11.69 -1.01 -8.85
CA PRO A 522 13.06 -0.99 -9.36
C PRO A 522 13.28 -1.92 -10.55
N TRP A 523 12.60 -3.06 -10.60
CA TRP A 523 12.71 -4.04 -11.67
C TRP A 523 12.08 -3.55 -12.97
N THR A 524 10.87 -2.98 -12.88
CA THR A 524 10.18 -2.35 -14.02
C THR A 524 11.04 -1.23 -14.61
N ILE A 525 11.61 -0.38 -13.75
CA ILE A 525 12.49 0.72 -14.15
C ILE A 525 13.73 0.22 -14.88
N ARG A 526 14.41 -0.81 -14.34
CA ARG A 526 15.61 -1.39 -14.96
C ARG A 526 15.29 -1.99 -16.33
N THR A 527 14.20 -2.74 -16.43
CA THR A 527 13.76 -3.39 -17.67
C THR A 527 13.44 -2.37 -18.77
N GLU A 528 12.74 -1.29 -18.43
CA GLU A 528 12.44 -0.20 -19.36
C GLU A 528 13.70 0.60 -19.75
N SER A 529 14.63 0.80 -18.81
CA SER A 529 15.90 1.48 -19.08
C SER A 529 16.75 0.70 -20.10
N ALA A 530 16.85 -0.61 -19.93
CA ALA A 530 17.60 -1.48 -20.82
C ALA A 530 16.95 -1.59 -22.21
N SER A 531 15.63 -1.79 -22.27
CA SER A 531 14.87 -1.80 -23.54
C SER A 531 15.06 -0.50 -24.35
N ARG A 532 15.13 0.66 -23.68
CA ARG A 532 15.40 1.95 -24.33
C ARG A 532 16.84 2.09 -24.80
N ALA A 533 17.81 1.54 -24.07
CA ALA A 533 19.20 1.51 -24.49
C ALA A 533 19.35 0.69 -25.77
N GLU A 534 18.73 -0.50 -25.84
CA GLU A 534 18.73 -1.35 -27.04
C GLU A 534 18.08 -0.66 -28.26
N ARG A 535 16.92 -0.02 -28.08
CA ARG A 535 16.27 0.77 -29.16
C ARG A 535 17.15 1.90 -29.68
N LYS A 536 17.97 2.53 -28.84
CA LYS A 536 18.92 3.57 -29.24
C LYS A 536 20.15 3.01 -29.97
N VAL A 537 20.51 1.75 -29.72
CA VAL A 537 21.68 1.08 -30.31
C VAL A 537 21.39 0.49 -31.70
N GLY A 538 20.12 0.40 -32.11
CA GLY A 538 19.75 0.21 -33.52
C GLY A 538 20.04 -1.20 -34.08
N THR A 539 19.65 -2.25 -33.36
CA THR A 539 19.64 -3.61 -33.92
C THR A 539 18.29 -3.91 -34.59
N GLY A 540 18.33 -3.98 -35.93
CA GLY A 540 17.24 -4.57 -36.71
C GLY A 540 17.08 -6.06 -36.42
N ASN A 541 15.83 -6.51 -36.47
CA ASN A 541 15.29 -7.85 -36.13
C ASN A 541 14.98 -8.07 -34.65
N VAL A 542 13.82 -7.57 -34.22
CA VAL A 542 13.16 -8.08 -33.00
C VAL A 542 12.29 -9.26 -33.42
N VAL A 543 12.78 -10.48 -33.15
CA VAL A 543 11.92 -11.65 -32.97
C VAL A 543 11.58 -11.69 -31.48
N GLU A 544 10.28 -11.75 -31.23
CA GLU A 544 9.58 -11.86 -29.96
C GLU A 544 10.19 -12.95 -29.06
N LEU A 545 10.90 -12.53 -28.00
CA LEU A 545 11.40 -13.34 -26.88
C LEU A 545 11.46 -12.44 -25.63
N GLU A 546 10.29 -11.96 -25.20
CA GLU A 546 10.14 -10.94 -24.16
C GLU A 546 10.69 -11.33 -22.78
N MET A 547 10.78 -12.64 -22.45
CA MET A 547 11.40 -13.07 -21.20
C MET A 547 12.92 -13.13 -21.28
N GLN A 548 13.51 -13.78 -22.30
CA GLN A 548 14.97 -13.91 -22.40
C GLN A 548 15.66 -12.56 -22.56
N GLY A 549 15.05 -11.61 -23.27
CA GLY A 549 15.54 -10.23 -23.39
C GLY A 549 15.56 -9.48 -22.06
N ALA A 550 14.51 -9.60 -21.24
CA ALA A 550 14.44 -8.99 -19.91
C ALA A 550 15.53 -9.55 -18.98
N TRP A 551 15.72 -10.87 -18.94
CA TRP A 551 16.79 -11.52 -18.16
C TRP A 551 18.18 -11.05 -18.58
N TYR A 552 18.45 -11.00 -19.89
CA TYR A 552 19.74 -10.54 -20.43
C TYR A 552 20.00 -9.03 -20.19
N SER A 553 18.96 -8.20 -20.32
CA SER A 553 18.99 -6.76 -20.07
C SER A 553 19.26 -6.41 -18.60
N ILE A 554 18.65 -7.15 -17.66
CA ILE A 554 18.81 -6.96 -16.21
C ILE A 554 20.27 -7.15 -15.78
N LEU A 555 20.96 -8.15 -16.34
CA LEU A 555 22.32 -8.53 -15.99
C LEU A 555 23.38 -7.51 -16.42
N HIS A 556 23.19 -6.83 -17.55
CA HIS A 556 24.12 -5.81 -18.05
C HIS A 556 23.97 -4.45 -17.34
N SER A 557 22.90 -4.26 -16.56
CA SER A 557 22.65 -3.04 -15.78
C SER A 557 23.18 -3.10 -14.34
N ALA A 558 23.52 -4.31 -13.85
CA ALA A 558 23.97 -4.53 -12.47
C ALA A 558 25.42 -4.09 -12.22
N ASP A 559 26.20 -3.85 -13.28
CA ASP A 559 27.56 -3.33 -13.22
C ASP A 559 27.66 -2.04 -14.04
N LEU A 560 27.71 -0.88 -13.39
CA LEU A 560 28.47 0.29 -13.84
C LEU A 560 28.54 1.32 -12.70
N PRO A 561 29.76 1.66 -12.25
CA PRO A 561 30.21 3.01 -12.59
C PRO A 561 31.64 3.09 -13.13
N LYS A 562 31.82 4.13 -13.97
CA LYS A 562 33.04 4.84 -14.44
C LYS A 562 33.48 4.63 -15.91
N SER A 563 33.39 5.77 -16.61
CA SER A 563 34.28 6.31 -17.66
C SER A 563 34.53 5.54 -18.98
N VAL A 564 33.98 6.13 -20.06
CA VAL A 564 34.60 6.47 -21.36
C VAL A 564 35.66 5.52 -21.96
N SER A 565 35.38 4.93 -23.12
CA SER A 565 36.03 5.32 -24.40
C SER A 565 35.54 4.46 -25.59
N ALA A 566 35.49 5.09 -26.76
CA ALA A 566 35.08 4.52 -28.04
C ALA A 566 36.18 3.66 -28.68
N CYS A 567 35.80 2.67 -29.52
CA CYS A 567 36.31 2.51 -30.88
C CYS A 567 35.67 1.33 -31.67
N SER A 568 35.09 1.69 -32.82
CA SER A 568 35.17 1.09 -34.16
C SER A 568 34.83 -0.38 -34.46
N SER A 569 33.73 -0.54 -35.21
CA SER A 569 33.55 -1.21 -36.52
C SER A 569 34.00 -2.67 -36.75
N GLY A 570 33.07 -3.47 -37.28
CA GLY A 570 33.35 -4.71 -37.99
C GLY A 570 32.09 -5.37 -38.54
N THR A 571 31.50 -4.82 -39.61
CA THR A 571 30.45 -5.47 -40.39
C THR A 571 30.99 -6.68 -41.15
N SER A 572 30.32 -7.83 -41.06
CA SER A 572 30.39 -8.84 -42.13
C SER A 572 29.05 -9.54 -42.30
N ASP A 573 28.60 -9.51 -43.55
CA ASP A 573 27.47 -10.20 -44.15
C ASP A 573 27.46 -11.70 -43.86
N LEU A 574 26.26 -12.30 -43.77
CA LEU A 574 25.96 -13.60 -44.39
C LEU A 574 24.46 -13.96 -44.34
N GLY A 575 23.89 -14.23 -45.52
CA GLY A 575 23.24 -15.52 -45.75
C GLY A 575 21.74 -15.64 -45.53
N ARG A 576 20.97 -15.10 -46.47
CA ARG A 576 19.54 -15.39 -46.70
C ARG A 576 19.33 -16.88 -47.05
N ALA A 577 18.54 -17.62 -46.27
CA ALA A 577 18.03 -18.94 -46.65
C ALA A 577 16.54 -19.09 -46.29
N ARG A 578 15.73 -19.31 -47.34
CA ARG A 578 14.30 -19.65 -47.29
C ARG A 578 14.12 -21.12 -46.93
N GLY A 579 13.08 -21.44 -46.15
CA GLY A 579 12.24 -22.59 -46.45
C GLY A 579 11.63 -23.39 -45.29
N ARG A 580 10.29 -23.49 -45.35
CA ARG A 580 9.41 -24.62 -44.98
C ARG A 580 8.83 -24.68 -43.55
N GLY A 581 7.63 -24.11 -43.43
CA GLY A 581 6.36 -24.79 -43.13
C GLY A 581 6.28 -25.72 -41.91
N ARG A 582 5.50 -25.29 -40.91
CA ARG A 582 4.86 -26.15 -39.90
C ARG A 582 3.39 -25.71 -39.69
N PRO A 583 2.53 -26.64 -39.24
CA PRO A 583 1.08 -26.58 -39.43
C PRO A 583 0.37 -25.69 -38.40
N ALA A 584 -0.83 -25.24 -38.79
CA ALA A 584 -1.70 -24.37 -38.02
C ALA A 584 -2.10 -24.97 -36.65
N THR A 585 -1.77 -24.27 -35.58
CA THR A 585 -2.46 -24.32 -34.29
C THR A 585 -3.45 -23.17 -34.23
N GLU A 586 -4.72 -23.49 -33.98
CA GLU A 586 -5.83 -22.56 -33.89
C GLU A 586 -5.54 -21.44 -32.88
N SER A 587 -5.36 -20.22 -33.38
CA SER A 587 -5.30 -19.01 -32.57
C SER A 587 -6.71 -18.70 -32.06
N LEU A 588 -6.90 -18.74 -30.75
CA LEU A 588 -8.04 -18.08 -30.11
C LEU A 588 -7.91 -16.57 -30.36
N THR A 589 -8.63 -16.08 -31.36
CA THR A 589 -8.75 -14.66 -31.66
C THR A 589 -9.62 -14.00 -30.61
N PHE A 590 -9.03 -13.20 -29.73
CA PHE A 590 -9.77 -12.27 -28.87
C PHE A 590 -10.37 -11.16 -29.76
N PRO A 591 -11.64 -10.80 -29.57
CA PRO A 591 -12.28 -9.75 -30.36
C PRO A 591 -11.62 -8.41 -30.03
N ALA A 592 -11.01 -7.79 -31.04
CA ALA A 592 -10.47 -6.45 -30.97
C ALA A 592 -11.61 -5.44 -30.75
N PHE A 593 -11.79 -4.99 -29.51
CA PHE A 593 -12.55 -3.76 -29.24
C PHE A 593 -11.65 -2.56 -29.54
N ASN A 594 -11.88 -1.96 -30.70
CA ASN A 594 -11.27 -0.71 -31.13
C ASN A 594 -11.95 0.49 -30.48
N LEU A 595 -11.30 1.05 -29.46
CA LEU A 595 -11.13 2.48 -29.23
C LEU A 595 -9.74 2.59 -28.59
N ALA A 596 -8.72 3.02 -29.33
CA ALA A 596 -7.35 3.06 -28.82
C ALA A 596 -7.24 4.11 -27.71
N TRP A 597 -7.33 3.67 -26.45
CA TRP A 597 -6.91 4.41 -25.28
C TRP A 597 -5.41 4.68 -25.45
N PHE A 598 -5.02 5.95 -25.64
CA PHE A 598 -3.61 6.30 -25.76
C PHE A 598 -2.96 6.31 -24.38
N THR A 599 -2.64 5.13 -23.86
CA THR A 599 -1.79 5.03 -22.67
C THR A 599 -0.38 5.47 -23.02
N THR A 600 0.11 6.47 -22.29
CA THR A 600 1.47 6.97 -22.45
C THR A 600 2.34 6.46 -21.31
N VAL A 601 3.46 5.82 -21.67
CA VAL A 601 4.45 5.30 -20.72
C VAL A 601 5.77 6.04 -20.85
N LYS A 602 6.23 6.67 -19.77
CA LYS A 602 7.45 7.50 -19.75
C LYS A 602 8.33 7.14 -18.57
N LEU A 603 9.51 6.61 -18.86
CA LEU A 603 10.57 6.46 -17.85
C LEU A 603 11.14 7.84 -17.48
N VAL A 604 11.13 8.17 -16.18
CA VAL A 604 11.66 9.41 -15.62
C VAL A 604 12.86 9.10 -14.72
N THR A 605 14.05 9.41 -15.21
CA THR A 605 15.33 9.28 -14.48
C THR A 605 15.91 10.60 -14.03
N GLU A 606 15.50 11.70 -14.67
CA GLU A 606 16.06 13.01 -14.38
C GLU A 606 15.75 13.46 -12.94
N PRO A 607 16.67 14.21 -12.30
CA PRO A 607 16.39 14.81 -11.01
C PRO A 607 15.22 15.79 -11.06
N SER A 608 14.47 15.90 -9.96
CA SER A 608 13.47 16.92 -9.75
C SER A 608 13.97 17.91 -8.70
N THR A 609 13.82 19.19 -8.99
CA THR A 609 14.22 20.27 -8.09
C THR A 609 13.00 21.09 -7.69
N ILE A 610 12.77 21.22 -6.39
CA ILE A 610 11.83 22.19 -5.85
C ILE A 610 12.64 23.45 -5.52
N SER A 611 12.38 24.52 -6.26
CA SER A 611 12.89 25.87 -6.01
C SER A 611 11.74 26.80 -5.63
N GLY A 612 12.00 27.81 -4.79
CA GLY A 612 11.04 28.88 -4.51
C GLY A 612 10.80 29.12 -3.03
N ALA A 613 9.57 29.47 -2.69
CA ALA A 613 9.18 30.04 -1.39
C ALA A 613 8.98 29.04 -0.24
N VAL A 614 9.43 27.78 -0.37
CA VAL A 614 9.20 26.76 0.69
C VAL A 614 10.47 26.34 1.39
N PHE A 615 11.57 26.18 0.64
CA PHE A 615 12.86 25.78 1.18
C PHE A 615 13.85 26.95 1.09
N VAL A 616 14.81 26.99 2.02
CA VAL A 616 15.86 28.03 2.01
C VAL A 616 16.72 27.90 0.76
N GLU A 617 17.09 26.66 0.42
CA GLU A 617 17.86 26.32 -0.78
C GLU A 617 17.04 25.41 -1.71
N PRO A 618 17.29 25.45 -3.04
CA PRO A 618 16.65 24.52 -3.96
C PRO A 618 16.94 23.06 -3.59
N VAL A 619 15.89 22.26 -3.42
CA VAL A 619 16.00 20.85 -3.01
C VAL A 619 15.92 19.95 -4.22
N THR A 620 16.95 19.16 -4.48
CA THR A 620 17.03 18.25 -5.64
C THR A 620 17.03 16.79 -5.20
N THR A 621 16.23 15.96 -5.87
CA THR A 621 16.07 14.51 -5.58
C THR A 621 15.95 13.71 -6.88
N SER A 622 16.16 12.38 -6.86
CA SER A 622 16.41 11.61 -8.10
C SER A 622 15.92 10.16 -8.15
N LEU A 623 15.10 9.70 -7.21
CA LEU A 623 14.57 8.31 -7.25
C LEU A 623 13.71 8.09 -8.53
N PRO A 624 14.12 7.21 -9.45
CA PRO A 624 13.47 7.06 -10.76
C PRO A 624 12.09 6.40 -10.66
N TYR A 625 11.25 6.62 -11.67
CA TYR A 625 9.94 5.98 -11.77
C TYR A 625 9.47 5.86 -13.22
N LEU A 626 8.51 4.97 -13.47
CA LEU A 626 7.75 4.87 -14.69
C LEU A 626 6.44 5.65 -14.54
N GLU A 627 6.23 6.64 -15.40
CA GLU A 627 4.99 7.41 -15.47
C GLU A 627 4.04 6.76 -16.48
N VAL A 628 2.85 6.41 -16.04
CA VAL A 628 1.80 5.78 -16.85
C VAL A 628 0.57 6.68 -16.78
N THR A 629 0.15 7.24 -17.91
CA THR A 629 -0.98 8.19 -18.00
C THR A 629 -2.00 7.71 -19.04
N ASN A 630 -3.27 7.66 -18.67
CA ASN A 630 -4.35 7.29 -19.59
C ASN A 630 -4.82 8.54 -20.35
N GLY A 631 -5.29 8.39 -21.58
CA GLY A 631 -5.95 9.48 -22.32
C GLY A 631 -7.34 9.81 -21.76
N ASP A 632 -7.92 8.93 -20.93
CA ASP A 632 -9.23 9.16 -20.33
C ASP A 632 -9.22 10.39 -19.46
N THR A 633 -10.19 11.25 -19.70
CA THR A 633 -10.31 12.53 -19.02
C THR A 633 -11.47 12.47 -18.03
N LEU A 634 -11.12 12.51 -16.74
CA LEU A 634 -12.03 12.57 -15.63
C LEU A 634 -12.50 14.01 -15.41
N ARG A 635 -13.78 14.14 -15.05
CA ARG A 635 -14.46 15.39 -14.66
C ARG A 635 -15.12 15.23 -13.30
N ASP A 636 -15.40 16.35 -12.64
CA ASP A 636 -16.24 16.44 -11.43
C ASP A 636 -15.83 15.51 -10.28
N PHE A 637 -14.52 15.33 -10.15
CA PHE A 637 -13.88 14.44 -9.20
C PHE A 637 -13.71 15.06 -7.82
N GLN A 638 -13.83 14.24 -6.78
CA GLN A 638 -13.44 14.56 -5.42
C GLN A 638 -12.22 13.77 -4.90
N GLY A 639 -11.98 12.53 -5.36
CA GLY A 639 -10.97 11.66 -4.76
C GLY A 639 -10.49 10.47 -5.61
N LEU A 640 -9.16 10.24 -5.64
CA LEU A 640 -8.51 9.22 -6.46
C LEU A 640 -7.76 8.31 -5.53
N MET A 641 -8.06 7.03 -5.58
CA MET A 641 -7.48 6.03 -4.71
C MET A 641 -6.92 4.89 -5.55
N ILE A 642 -5.92 4.21 -5.01
CA ILE A 642 -5.31 3.02 -5.58
C ILE A 642 -5.29 1.91 -4.53
N CYS A 643 -5.65 0.72 -4.96
CA CYS A 643 -5.62 -0.52 -4.19
C CYS A 643 -4.77 -1.55 -4.95
N GLU A 644 -4.78 -2.79 -4.47
CA GLU A 644 -3.99 -3.87 -5.05
C GLU A 644 -4.32 -4.18 -6.52
N GLU A 645 -5.61 -4.16 -6.85
CA GLU A 645 -6.13 -4.49 -8.18
C GLU A 645 -6.99 -3.36 -8.76
N GLN A 646 -7.25 -2.29 -8.00
CA GLN A 646 -8.22 -1.28 -8.37
C GLN A 646 -7.65 0.14 -8.35
N VAL A 647 -8.13 0.96 -9.28
CA VAL A 647 -8.15 2.42 -9.15
C VAL A 647 -9.59 2.83 -8.84
N VAL A 648 -9.77 3.63 -7.80
CA VAL A 648 -11.10 4.09 -7.37
C VAL A 648 -11.18 5.60 -7.53
N ASN A 649 -12.18 6.06 -8.26
CA ASN A 649 -12.49 7.46 -8.49
C ASN A 649 -13.82 7.80 -7.83
N VAL A 650 -13.81 8.75 -6.90
CA VAL A 650 -15.00 9.32 -6.30
C VAL A 650 -15.33 10.65 -6.98
N LYS A 651 -16.54 10.76 -7.52
CA LYS A 651 -17.08 11.96 -8.17
C LYS A 651 -18.18 12.59 -7.33
N ALA A 652 -18.33 13.90 -7.44
CA ALA A 652 -19.48 14.62 -6.93
C ALA A 652 -20.61 14.58 -7.97
N PHE A 653 -21.81 14.17 -7.55
CA PHE A 653 -23.01 14.20 -8.38
C PHE A 653 -24.14 14.92 -7.61
N GLY A 654 -24.13 16.26 -7.64
CA GLY A 654 -25.07 17.04 -6.83
C GLY A 654 -24.76 16.90 -5.33
N PRO A 655 -25.74 16.56 -4.47
CA PRO A 655 -25.49 16.22 -3.06
C PRO A 655 -24.87 14.84 -2.86
N ASP A 656 -24.92 13.98 -3.88
CA ASP A 656 -24.48 12.58 -3.81
C ASP A 656 -23.02 12.41 -4.25
N LEU A 657 -22.42 11.30 -3.83
CA LEU A 657 -21.11 10.86 -4.28
C LEU A 657 -21.24 9.57 -5.08
N GLU A 658 -20.46 9.45 -6.15
CA GLU A 658 -20.39 8.24 -6.97
C GLU A 658 -18.97 7.67 -6.95
N MET A 659 -18.85 6.41 -6.58
CA MET A 659 -17.62 5.64 -6.62
C MET A 659 -17.55 4.85 -7.93
N ASN A 660 -16.55 5.15 -8.76
CA ASN A 660 -16.20 4.42 -9.98
C ASN A 660 -14.96 3.57 -9.68
N VAL A 661 -15.01 2.27 -9.92
CA VAL A 661 -13.97 1.30 -9.62
C VAL A 661 -13.47 0.69 -10.92
N PHE A 662 -12.20 0.91 -11.22
CA PHE A 662 -11.50 0.37 -12.38
C PHE A 662 -10.61 -0.78 -11.92
N SER A 663 -10.89 -2.00 -12.36
CA SER A 663 -10.16 -3.20 -11.91
C SER A 663 -9.25 -3.74 -13.01
N VAL A 664 -8.01 -4.09 -12.68
CA VAL A 664 -7.08 -4.79 -13.58
C VAL A 664 -7.28 -6.30 -13.59
#